data_AF-A0A949CK73-F1
#
_entry.id   AF-A0A949CK73-F1
#
_cell.length_a   1.000
_cell.length_b   1.000
_cell.length_c   1.000
_cell.angle_alpha   90.00
_cell.angle_beta   90.00
_cell.angle_gamma   90.00
#
_symmetry.space_group_name_H-M   'P 1'
#
loop_
_entity.id
_entity.type
_entity.pdbx_description
1 polymer ?
#
loop_
_entity_poly.entity_id
_entity_poly.type
_entity_poly.pdbx_seq_one_letter_code
_entity_poly.pdbx_strand_id
1 'polypeptide(L)'
;MRGDFDSIDLAKRAESRKQWETFCLATSHPSQESLRFKACALMGDALRATPSREETLFLLRQLEWIGKEESVPVLKSLAQSSDSVVADAALQAIAGNPTAAARRVLTDFLVSSADTPQRIHMIDRLGARAEIESAPFLISQLNQDSPYVRIAAARALSNIDSLPAAQAVFNAWRKAPIPTAGSLATAVIATAARTAKLGALEETRDMLRALYDSPTVTDSTHAAALAGLLPLETDDQMELMVAALKGSSRQDQQVALGYVPQLSDENVRSLLQAFPQMPETVQAPLLFSLGASHKKTAIAVVEQACQSGDNKLKLAGISALGGIGSKDHLELLLEQLRGDDPLKSAAIKSLSTMADPDVDSLLLQRLPLLASDEERMLCIKVLSNRRSPALADFVLDSNLLGSQDPAIRKQAIGILTQLGTQTQLTTLLKNLPKILYEEREAVSRAIVTMCQRIPNRDTQAEPIIAAYDDADANLRPYLMSIAGRIGGKAARDFVIREMKNGSQFEKDAAITALCNWPDASAGSRLLAIAQFGETEDQRRRAIRALARVVVLPSSQYTPEEQLSIMKRLMLWSSGQEDRKLVLDRAKSVTLPGTVEFLRSFLEDSELKQQAENSLVHLARVREIRSLVPSLRDDLVRIANESSNPDLRKRSQQFLQDY
;
A
#
# COMPACT_ATOMS: atom_id res chain seq x y z
N MET A 1 -1.23 -41.06 4.29
CA MET A 1 -0.95 -40.04 3.26
C MET A 1 -0.96 -40.66 1.86
N ARG A 2 -0.06 -41.59 1.50
CA ARG A 2 0.02 -42.11 0.12
C ARG A 2 -1.29 -42.71 -0.44
N GLY A 3 -2.11 -43.35 0.40
CA GLY A 3 -3.39 -43.93 -0.04
C GLY A 3 -4.44 -42.91 -0.53
N ASP A 4 -4.32 -41.64 -0.14
CA ASP A 4 -5.28 -40.59 -0.50
C ASP A 4 -4.75 -39.63 -1.59
N PHE A 5 -3.49 -39.78 -2.00
CA PHE A 5 -2.80 -38.88 -2.94
C PHE A 5 -3.38 -38.86 -4.36
N ASP A 6 -4.03 -39.95 -4.73
CA ASP A 6 -4.76 -40.15 -5.98
C ASP A 6 -6.22 -40.57 -5.74
N SER A 7 -6.75 -40.28 -4.55
CA SER A 7 -8.15 -40.57 -4.21
C SER A 7 -9.10 -39.98 -5.25
N ILE A 8 -10.13 -40.74 -5.64
CA ILE A 8 -11.20 -40.24 -6.53
C ILE A 8 -11.99 -39.12 -5.82
N ASP A 9 -11.96 -39.10 -4.49
CA ASP A 9 -12.44 -38.00 -3.67
C ASP A 9 -11.47 -36.81 -3.74
N LEU A 10 -11.87 -35.78 -4.50
CA LEU A 10 -11.09 -34.58 -4.74
C LEU A 10 -10.72 -33.84 -3.44
N ALA A 11 -11.58 -33.86 -2.42
CA ALA A 11 -11.32 -33.18 -1.15
C ALA A 11 -10.22 -33.88 -0.36
N LYS A 12 -10.27 -35.22 -0.26
CA LYS A 12 -9.23 -36.03 0.38
C LYS A 12 -7.89 -35.92 -0.34
N ARG A 13 -7.92 -35.91 -1.67
CA ARG A 13 -6.75 -35.71 -2.52
C ARG A 13 -6.12 -34.34 -2.29
N ALA A 14 -6.92 -33.28 -2.33
CA ALA A 14 -6.45 -31.92 -2.13
C ALA A 14 -5.85 -31.72 -0.74
N GLU A 15 -6.51 -32.21 0.31
CA GLU A 15 -6.03 -32.09 1.68
C GLU A 15 -4.71 -32.85 1.88
N SER A 16 -4.61 -34.08 1.37
CA SER A 16 -3.38 -34.88 1.47
C SER A 16 -2.20 -34.21 0.77
N ARG A 17 -2.42 -33.63 -0.42
CA ARG A 17 -1.38 -32.91 -1.16
C ARG A 17 -0.98 -31.61 -0.47
N LYS A 18 -1.95 -30.86 0.06
CA LYS A 18 -1.70 -29.64 0.83
C LYS A 18 -0.89 -29.91 2.10
N GLN A 19 -1.21 -30.98 2.83
CA GLN A 19 -0.44 -31.39 4.01
C GLN A 19 1.01 -31.72 3.64
N TRP A 20 1.21 -32.45 2.54
CA TRP A 20 2.54 -32.78 2.06
C TRP A 20 3.33 -31.56 1.57
N GLU A 21 2.69 -30.65 0.85
CA GLU A 21 3.30 -29.40 0.41
C GLU A 21 3.70 -28.52 1.61
N THR A 22 2.84 -28.42 2.61
CA THR A 22 3.13 -27.71 3.87
C THR A 22 4.34 -28.34 4.58
N PHE A 23 4.42 -29.68 4.58
CA PHE A 23 5.57 -30.40 5.13
C PHE A 23 6.86 -30.17 4.33
N CYS A 24 6.80 -30.20 3.00
CA CYS A 24 7.94 -29.90 2.13
C CYS A 24 8.43 -28.46 2.36
N LEU A 25 7.52 -27.49 2.43
CA LEU A 25 7.86 -26.10 2.73
C LEU A 25 8.53 -25.97 4.10
N ALA A 26 7.99 -26.59 5.14
CA ALA A 26 8.58 -26.55 6.48
C ALA A 26 9.97 -27.22 6.53
N THR A 27 10.17 -28.30 5.76
CA THR A 27 11.46 -29.02 5.72
C THR A 27 12.49 -28.38 4.80
N SER A 28 12.12 -27.42 3.95
CA SER A 28 13.06 -26.65 3.13
C SER A 28 14.02 -25.77 3.95
N HIS A 29 13.70 -25.52 5.22
CA HIS A 29 14.55 -24.73 6.11
C HIS A 29 15.91 -25.42 6.35
N PRO A 30 17.05 -24.69 6.29
CA PRO A 30 18.39 -25.29 6.42
C PRO A 30 18.62 -26.14 7.68
N SER A 31 17.91 -25.85 8.78
CA SER A 31 18.01 -26.62 10.03
C SER A 31 17.28 -27.98 9.99
N GLN A 32 16.50 -28.26 8.96
CA GLN A 32 15.66 -29.47 8.84
C GLN A 32 16.22 -30.48 7.83
N GLU A 33 17.52 -30.42 7.54
CA GLU A 33 18.15 -31.21 6.46
C GLU A 33 17.90 -32.72 6.55
N SER A 34 17.89 -33.29 7.75
CA SER A 34 17.59 -34.73 7.94
C SER A 34 16.15 -35.07 7.54
N LEU A 35 15.19 -34.20 7.83
CA LEU A 35 13.78 -34.39 7.44
C LEU A 35 13.58 -34.16 5.94
N ARG A 36 14.21 -33.13 5.38
CA ARG A 36 14.23 -32.88 3.94
C ARG A 36 14.77 -34.10 3.17
N PHE A 37 15.91 -34.64 3.60
CA PHE A 37 16.51 -35.84 3.00
C PHE A 37 15.52 -37.02 3.01
N LYS A 38 14.89 -37.29 4.15
CA LYS A 38 13.87 -38.36 4.27
C LYS A 38 12.66 -38.10 3.37
N ALA A 39 12.19 -36.85 3.28
CA ALA A 39 11.09 -36.47 2.40
C ALA A 39 11.44 -36.72 0.93
N CYS A 40 12.63 -36.29 0.48
CA CYS A 40 13.15 -36.52 -0.86
C CYS A 40 13.33 -38.01 -1.18
N ALA A 41 13.82 -38.80 -0.23
CA ALA A 41 13.93 -40.25 -0.39
C ALA A 41 12.56 -40.91 -0.57
N LEU A 42 11.58 -40.56 0.26
CA LEU A 42 10.20 -41.07 0.17
C LEU A 42 9.53 -40.70 -1.16
N MET A 43 9.70 -39.46 -1.64
CA MET A 43 9.19 -39.07 -2.96
C MET A 43 9.90 -39.83 -4.07
N GLY A 44 11.22 -40.05 -3.94
CA GLY A 44 11.98 -40.85 -4.90
C GLY A 44 11.52 -42.31 -4.96
N ASP A 45 11.25 -42.94 -3.81
CA ASP A 45 10.65 -44.28 -3.74
C ASP A 45 9.25 -44.28 -4.36
N ALA A 46 8.48 -43.23 -4.10
CA ALA A 46 7.14 -43.12 -4.64
C ALA A 46 7.13 -43.05 -6.17
N LEU A 47 8.00 -42.21 -6.74
CA LEU A 47 8.20 -42.07 -8.18
C LEU A 47 8.70 -43.36 -8.84
N ARG A 48 9.58 -44.12 -8.18
CA ARG A 48 10.06 -45.43 -8.69
C ARG A 48 8.97 -46.50 -8.75
N ALA A 49 7.93 -46.38 -7.93
CA ALA A 49 6.79 -47.30 -7.96
C ALA A 49 5.75 -46.95 -9.05
N THR A 50 6.15 -46.14 -10.05
CA THR A 50 5.33 -45.77 -11.22
C THR A 50 3.93 -45.27 -10.83
N PRO A 51 3.84 -44.14 -10.11
CA PRO A 51 2.55 -43.59 -9.69
C PRO A 51 1.79 -43.02 -10.90
N SER A 52 0.56 -42.53 -10.68
CA SER A 52 -0.19 -41.89 -11.76
C SER A 52 0.58 -40.68 -12.33
N ARG A 53 0.21 -40.25 -13.55
CA ARG A 53 0.76 -39.04 -14.16
C ARG A 53 0.59 -37.82 -13.26
N GLU A 54 -0.56 -37.72 -12.59
CA GLU A 54 -0.90 -36.59 -11.73
C GLU A 54 -0.06 -36.57 -10.44
N GLU A 55 0.07 -37.72 -9.77
CA GLU A 55 0.97 -37.87 -8.61
C GLU A 55 2.43 -37.61 -9.02
N THR A 56 2.87 -38.12 -10.17
CA THR A 56 4.22 -37.87 -10.71
C THR A 56 4.50 -36.37 -10.83
N LEU A 57 3.62 -35.62 -11.50
CA LEU A 57 3.80 -34.18 -11.70
C LEU A 57 3.73 -33.39 -10.38
N PHE A 58 2.91 -33.83 -9.43
CA PHE A 58 2.89 -33.23 -8.09
C PHE A 58 4.21 -33.44 -7.36
N LEU A 59 4.72 -34.67 -7.31
CA LEU A 59 5.98 -35.01 -6.62
C LEU A 59 7.19 -34.32 -7.27
N LEU A 60 7.23 -34.24 -8.60
CA LEU A 60 8.29 -33.52 -9.32
C LEU A 60 8.32 -32.03 -8.95
N ARG A 61 7.15 -31.38 -8.82
CA ARG A 61 7.08 -29.99 -8.33
C ARG A 61 7.62 -29.86 -6.92
N GLN A 62 7.33 -30.78 -6.01
CA GLN A 62 7.89 -30.72 -4.66
C GLN A 62 9.42 -30.91 -4.67
N LEU A 63 9.93 -31.82 -5.50
CA LEU A 63 11.37 -32.05 -5.67
C LEU A 63 12.11 -30.88 -6.33
N GLU A 64 11.44 -30.05 -7.12
CA GLU A 64 12.02 -28.79 -7.63
C GLU A 64 12.43 -27.85 -6.49
N TRP A 65 11.64 -27.78 -5.43
CA TRP A 65 11.88 -26.87 -4.31
C TRP A 65 12.85 -27.41 -3.27
N ILE A 66 12.78 -28.72 -2.95
CA ILE A 66 13.54 -29.31 -1.83
C ILE A 66 14.53 -30.41 -2.23
N GLY A 67 14.57 -30.78 -3.51
CA GLY A 67 15.44 -31.84 -4.03
C GLY A 67 16.92 -31.48 -3.94
N LYS A 68 17.73 -32.48 -3.55
CA LYS A 68 19.20 -32.44 -3.57
C LYS A 68 19.75 -33.69 -4.25
N GLU A 69 21.00 -34.05 -3.98
CA GLU A 69 21.76 -35.07 -4.72
C GLU A 69 21.02 -36.42 -4.78
N GLU A 70 20.35 -36.82 -3.70
CA GLU A 70 19.63 -38.09 -3.61
C GLU A 70 18.41 -38.19 -4.54
N SER A 71 17.87 -37.05 -5.00
CA SER A 71 16.76 -37.01 -5.95
C SER A 71 17.25 -37.08 -7.40
N VAL A 72 18.52 -36.78 -7.67
CA VAL A 72 19.06 -36.70 -9.04
C VAL A 72 18.88 -38.00 -9.84
N PRO A 73 19.11 -39.21 -9.28
CA PRO A 73 18.95 -40.45 -10.05
C PRO A 73 17.52 -40.68 -10.57
N VAL A 74 16.51 -40.45 -9.73
CA VAL A 74 15.10 -40.64 -10.14
C VAL A 74 14.66 -39.56 -11.11
N LEU A 75 15.10 -38.31 -10.90
CA LEU A 75 14.81 -37.21 -11.81
C LEU A 75 15.45 -37.45 -13.19
N LYS A 76 16.70 -37.92 -13.24
CA LYS A 76 17.38 -38.29 -14.49
C LYS A 76 16.61 -39.35 -15.27
N SER A 77 16.09 -40.37 -14.58
CA SER A 77 15.29 -41.42 -15.22
C SER A 77 13.98 -40.86 -15.78
N LEU A 78 13.26 -40.02 -15.02
CA LEU A 78 11.99 -39.43 -15.46
C LEU A 78 12.16 -38.41 -16.58
N ALA A 79 13.31 -37.73 -16.66
CA ALA A 79 13.67 -36.87 -17.77
C ALA A 79 13.81 -37.60 -19.12
N GLN A 80 13.89 -38.94 -19.11
CA GLN A 80 13.90 -39.79 -20.31
C GLN A 80 12.51 -40.40 -20.62
N SER A 81 11.47 -39.99 -19.89
CA SER A 81 10.10 -40.48 -20.09
C SER A 81 9.60 -40.17 -21.51
N SER A 82 8.77 -41.07 -22.05
CA SER A 82 8.05 -40.83 -23.30
C SER A 82 6.92 -39.81 -23.14
N ASP A 83 6.47 -39.55 -21.92
CA ASP A 83 5.55 -38.45 -21.61
C ASP A 83 6.32 -37.13 -21.52
N SER A 84 6.18 -36.29 -22.54
CA SER A 84 6.89 -35.02 -22.66
C SER A 84 6.65 -34.06 -21.48
N VAL A 85 5.48 -34.11 -20.85
CA VAL A 85 5.16 -33.24 -19.70
C VAL A 85 5.89 -33.73 -18.44
N VAL A 86 5.99 -35.05 -18.26
CA VAL A 86 6.76 -35.64 -17.15
C VAL A 86 8.25 -35.39 -17.36
N ALA A 87 8.75 -35.57 -18.59
CA ALA A 87 10.14 -35.31 -18.92
C ALA A 87 10.52 -33.84 -18.66
N ASP A 88 9.70 -32.88 -19.10
CA ASP A 88 9.91 -31.44 -18.84
C ASP A 88 9.86 -31.10 -17.35
N ALA A 89 8.86 -31.61 -16.62
CA ALA A 89 8.77 -31.38 -15.17
C ALA A 89 9.98 -31.97 -14.41
N ALA A 90 10.51 -33.11 -14.86
CA ALA A 90 11.71 -33.69 -14.27
C ALA A 90 12.95 -32.82 -14.56
N LEU A 91 13.09 -32.31 -15.77
CA LEU A 91 14.17 -31.41 -16.16
C LEU A 91 14.10 -30.06 -15.41
N GLN A 92 12.90 -29.51 -15.19
CA GLN A 92 12.67 -28.37 -14.32
C GLN A 92 13.14 -28.65 -12.88
N ALA A 93 12.78 -29.81 -12.31
CA ALA A 93 13.21 -30.19 -10.97
C ALA A 93 14.73 -30.40 -10.88
N ILE A 94 15.37 -30.92 -11.94
CA ILE A 94 16.84 -30.99 -12.03
C ILE A 94 17.43 -29.57 -12.07
N ALA A 95 16.83 -28.64 -12.80
CA ALA A 95 17.29 -27.25 -12.85
C ALA A 95 17.24 -26.57 -11.48
N GLY A 96 16.19 -26.79 -10.68
CA GLY A 96 16.07 -26.26 -9.31
C GLY A 96 17.01 -26.92 -8.28
N ASN A 97 17.59 -28.08 -8.60
CA ASN A 97 18.42 -28.84 -7.66
C ASN A 97 19.84 -28.25 -7.53
N PRO A 98 20.30 -27.81 -6.37
CA PRO A 98 21.53 -27.00 -6.24
C PRO A 98 22.84 -27.80 -6.37
N THR A 99 22.81 -29.08 -6.73
CA THR A 99 23.98 -29.97 -6.70
C THR A 99 24.71 -30.07 -8.02
N ALA A 100 26.04 -30.31 -7.97
CA ALA A 100 26.86 -30.53 -9.16
C ALA A 100 26.41 -31.75 -9.97
N ALA A 101 25.82 -32.76 -9.33
CA ALA A 101 25.23 -33.91 -10.00
C ALA A 101 24.09 -33.50 -10.93
N ALA A 102 23.20 -32.60 -10.49
CA ALA A 102 22.11 -32.08 -11.32
C ALA A 102 22.62 -31.30 -12.54
N ARG A 103 23.64 -30.43 -12.36
CA ARG A 103 24.31 -29.74 -13.47
C ARG A 103 24.87 -30.71 -14.51
N ARG A 104 25.56 -31.78 -14.06
CA ARG A 104 26.10 -32.82 -14.96
C ARG A 104 25.00 -33.49 -15.76
N VAL A 105 23.86 -33.81 -15.12
CA VAL A 105 22.71 -34.40 -15.82
C VAL A 105 22.20 -33.48 -16.93
N LEU A 106 21.95 -32.20 -16.66
CA LEU A 106 21.51 -31.25 -17.70
C LEU A 106 22.52 -31.11 -18.84
N THR A 107 23.82 -31.12 -18.50
CA THR A 107 24.90 -31.08 -19.50
C THR A 107 24.88 -32.34 -20.38
N ASP A 108 24.74 -33.53 -19.80
CA ASP A 108 24.63 -34.81 -20.52
C ASP A 108 23.41 -34.83 -21.46
N PHE A 109 22.26 -34.32 -20.99
CA PHE A 109 21.05 -34.20 -21.81
C PHE A 109 21.24 -33.21 -22.96
N LEU A 110 21.94 -32.08 -22.73
CA LEU A 110 22.26 -31.15 -23.82
C LEU A 110 23.12 -31.82 -24.90
N VAL A 111 24.19 -32.51 -24.48
CA VAL A 111 25.16 -33.15 -25.39
C VAL A 111 24.48 -34.23 -26.23
N SER A 112 23.55 -34.98 -25.65
CA SER A 112 22.83 -36.06 -26.34
C SER A 112 21.65 -35.58 -27.20
N SER A 113 21.23 -34.32 -27.08
CA SER A 113 20.10 -33.77 -27.84
C SER A 113 20.51 -33.34 -29.25
N ALA A 114 19.97 -34.04 -30.26
CA ALA A 114 20.06 -33.66 -31.66
C ALA A 114 18.99 -32.62 -32.08
N ASP A 115 17.93 -32.46 -31.27
CA ASP A 115 16.81 -31.56 -31.54
C ASP A 115 17.07 -30.14 -31.05
N THR A 116 16.85 -29.14 -31.92
CA THR A 116 17.15 -27.73 -31.62
C THR A 116 16.28 -27.15 -30.50
N PRO A 117 14.94 -27.31 -30.50
CA PRO A 117 14.08 -26.94 -29.37
C PRO A 117 14.51 -27.52 -28.02
N GLN A 118 14.77 -28.84 -27.95
CA GLN A 118 15.24 -29.47 -26.72
C GLN A 118 16.58 -28.90 -26.24
N ARG A 119 17.51 -28.63 -27.18
CA ARG A 119 18.79 -28.00 -26.86
C ARG A 119 18.62 -26.60 -26.27
N ILE A 120 17.78 -25.76 -26.89
CA ILE A 120 17.46 -24.41 -26.38
C ILE A 120 16.89 -24.51 -24.96
N HIS A 121 15.95 -25.43 -24.75
CA HIS A 121 15.32 -25.62 -23.46
C HIS A 121 16.34 -25.99 -22.37
N MET A 122 17.26 -26.91 -22.66
CA MET A 122 18.34 -27.31 -21.75
C MET A 122 19.34 -26.18 -21.46
N ILE A 123 19.67 -25.35 -22.45
CA ILE A 123 20.49 -24.16 -22.25
C ILE A 123 19.82 -23.19 -21.27
N ASP A 124 18.52 -22.95 -21.44
CA ASP A 124 17.76 -22.09 -20.53
C ASP A 124 17.73 -22.67 -19.10
N ARG A 125 17.61 -24.00 -18.95
CA ARG A 125 17.70 -24.68 -17.64
C ARG A 125 19.07 -24.51 -16.99
N LEU A 126 20.16 -24.68 -17.74
CA LEU A 126 21.51 -24.46 -17.23
C LEU A 126 21.73 -22.99 -16.82
N GLY A 127 21.22 -22.05 -17.62
CA GLY A 127 21.28 -20.62 -17.31
C GLY A 127 20.50 -20.23 -16.07
N ALA A 128 19.34 -20.86 -15.81
CA ALA A 128 18.52 -20.60 -14.63
C ALA A 128 19.22 -20.96 -13.31
N ARG A 129 20.22 -21.86 -13.35
CA ARG A 129 21.03 -22.23 -12.18
C ARG A 129 22.04 -21.17 -11.77
N ALA A 130 22.43 -20.28 -12.70
CA ALA A 130 23.42 -19.23 -12.49
C ALA A 130 24.81 -19.71 -11.99
N GLU A 131 25.20 -20.95 -12.31
CA GLU A 131 26.47 -21.55 -11.87
C GLU A 131 27.64 -21.17 -12.78
N ILE A 132 28.74 -20.64 -12.20
CA ILE A 132 29.95 -20.24 -12.92
C ILE A 132 30.56 -21.41 -13.69
N GLU A 133 30.49 -22.63 -13.15
CA GLU A 133 31.05 -23.84 -13.75
C GLU A 133 30.30 -24.28 -15.02
N SER A 134 29.11 -23.73 -15.29
CA SER A 134 28.40 -23.94 -16.57
C SER A 134 28.88 -23.00 -17.67
N ALA A 135 29.60 -21.92 -17.33
CA ALA A 135 30.01 -20.89 -18.29
C ALA A 135 30.85 -21.44 -19.45
N PRO A 136 31.91 -22.27 -19.25
CA PRO A 136 32.71 -22.76 -20.37
C PRO A 136 31.89 -23.53 -21.42
N PHE A 137 30.94 -24.33 -20.93
CA PHE A 137 30.06 -25.10 -21.80
C PHE A 137 29.07 -24.21 -22.54
N LEU A 138 28.40 -23.28 -21.85
CA LEU A 138 27.49 -22.33 -22.47
C LEU A 138 28.20 -21.39 -23.46
N ILE A 139 29.45 -21.00 -23.20
CA ILE A 139 30.28 -20.25 -24.14
C ILE A 139 30.47 -21.04 -25.44
N SER A 140 30.70 -22.36 -25.38
CA SER A 140 30.81 -23.18 -26.59
C SER A 140 29.51 -23.17 -27.44
N GLN A 141 28.35 -22.97 -26.81
CA GLN A 141 27.05 -22.92 -27.49
C GLN A 141 26.84 -21.62 -28.29
N LEU A 142 27.61 -20.56 -28.02
CA LEU A 142 27.61 -19.32 -28.81
C LEU A 142 28.14 -19.50 -30.24
N ASN A 143 28.85 -20.60 -30.52
CA ASN A 143 29.44 -20.89 -31.82
C ASN A 143 28.67 -21.92 -32.65
N GLN A 144 27.47 -22.32 -32.21
CA GLN A 144 26.64 -23.29 -32.93
C GLN A 144 25.97 -22.66 -34.16
N ASP A 145 25.71 -23.47 -35.18
CA ASP A 145 25.12 -23.01 -36.46
C ASP A 145 23.74 -22.36 -36.29
N SER A 146 22.92 -22.91 -35.38
CA SER A 146 21.57 -22.42 -35.12
C SER A 146 21.59 -21.06 -34.40
N PRO A 147 21.01 -19.98 -34.98
CA PRO A 147 20.92 -18.68 -34.34
C PRO A 147 20.13 -18.73 -33.03
N TYR A 148 19.12 -19.58 -32.94
CA TYR A 148 18.30 -19.72 -31.73
C TYR A 148 19.09 -20.33 -30.56
N VAL A 149 19.99 -21.28 -30.85
CA VAL A 149 20.90 -21.87 -29.85
C VAL A 149 21.87 -20.81 -29.34
N ARG A 150 22.43 -19.98 -30.24
CA ARG A 150 23.31 -18.86 -29.84
C ARG A 150 22.59 -17.84 -28.96
N ILE A 151 21.35 -17.48 -29.29
CA ILE A 151 20.54 -16.54 -28.51
C ILE A 151 20.23 -17.11 -27.12
N ALA A 152 19.83 -18.39 -27.05
CA ALA A 152 19.60 -19.07 -25.77
C ALA A 152 20.88 -19.09 -24.93
N ALA A 153 22.02 -19.41 -25.53
CA ALA A 153 23.31 -19.44 -24.85
C ALA A 153 23.70 -18.06 -24.30
N ALA A 154 23.53 -16.99 -25.09
CA ALA A 154 23.79 -15.63 -24.65
C ALA A 154 22.91 -15.22 -23.46
N ARG A 155 21.61 -15.54 -23.52
CA ARG A 155 20.66 -15.30 -22.42
C ARG A 155 21.00 -16.10 -21.16
N ALA A 156 21.38 -17.37 -21.31
CA ALA A 156 21.83 -18.21 -20.20
C ALA A 156 23.10 -17.66 -19.55
N LEU A 157 24.09 -17.24 -20.35
CA LEU A 157 25.32 -16.61 -19.87
C LEU A 157 25.05 -15.27 -19.17
N SER A 158 24.03 -14.50 -19.59
CA SER A 158 23.64 -13.27 -18.90
C SER A 158 23.06 -13.47 -17.49
N ASN A 159 22.85 -14.71 -17.06
CA ASN A 159 22.47 -15.04 -15.68
C ASN A 159 23.65 -15.44 -14.80
N ILE A 160 24.86 -15.58 -15.36
CA ILE A 160 26.05 -16.06 -14.66
C ILE A 160 26.97 -14.89 -14.34
N ASP A 161 27.38 -14.76 -13.08
CA ASP A 161 28.31 -13.73 -12.63
C ASP A 161 29.76 -14.11 -13.00
N SER A 162 30.10 -13.96 -14.28
CA SER A 162 31.40 -14.35 -14.85
C SER A 162 31.86 -13.38 -15.93
N LEU A 163 33.02 -12.74 -15.71
CA LEU A 163 33.64 -11.85 -16.69
C LEU A 163 33.97 -12.56 -18.02
N PRO A 164 34.53 -13.79 -18.02
CA PRO A 164 34.69 -14.56 -19.26
C PRO A 164 33.38 -14.82 -20.02
N ALA A 165 32.27 -15.05 -19.31
CA ALA A 165 30.95 -15.20 -19.93
C ALA A 165 30.51 -13.90 -20.61
N ALA A 166 30.63 -12.77 -19.92
CA ALA A 166 30.31 -11.45 -20.47
C ALA A 166 31.14 -11.14 -21.73
N GLN A 167 32.45 -11.36 -21.68
CA GLN A 167 33.34 -11.16 -22.83
C GLN A 167 32.98 -12.07 -24.01
N ALA A 168 32.60 -13.32 -23.76
CA ALA A 168 32.17 -14.24 -24.80
C ALA A 168 30.86 -13.78 -25.47
N VAL A 169 29.87 -13.34 -24.70
CA VAL A 169 28.61 -12.79 -25.23
C VAL A 169 28.87 -11.52 -26.04
N PHE A 170 29.72 -10.62 -25.54
CA PHE A 170 30.13 -9.41 -26.25
C PHE A 170 30.83 -9.70 -27.59
N ASN A 171 31.75 -10.67 -27.60
CA ASN A 171 32.43 -11.11 -28.82
C ASN A 171 31.48 -11.78 -29.82
N ALA A 172 30.52 -12.57 -29.34
CA ALA A 172 29.51 -13.20 -30.17
C ALA A 172 28.58 -12.15 -30.81
N TRP A 173 28.17 -11.12 -30.05
CA TRP A 173 27.38 -10.01 -30.54
C TRP A 173 28.08 -9.28 -31.69
N ARG A 174 29.37 -8.90 -31.53
CA ARG A 174 30.15 -8.18 -32.55
C ARG A 174 30.28 -8.92 -33.89
N LYS A 175 30.17 -10.25 -33.88
CA LYS A 175 30.28 -11.10 -35.07
C LYS A 175 28.93 -11.52 -35.63
N ALA A 176 27.83 -11.24 -34.92
CA ALA A 176 26.51 -11.73 -35.29
C ALA A 176 25.94 -10.96 -36.49
N PRO A 177 25.26 -11.65 -37.42
CA PRO A 177 24.50 -10.97 -38.47
C PRO A 177 23.31 -10.21 -37.86
N ILE A 178 22.83 -9.18 -38.55
CA ILE A 178 21.79 -8.25 -38.09
C ILE A 178 20.57 -8.95 -37.43
N PRO A 179 19.99 -10.03 -38.01
CA PRO A 179 18.81 -10.68 -37.41
C PRO A 179 19.06 -11.29 -36.03
N THR A 180 20.30 -11.69 -35.72
CA THR A 180 20.67 -12.28 -34.43
C THR A 180 21.29 -11.24 -33.49
N ALA A 181 21.95 -10.21 -34.04
CA ALA A 181 22.66 -9.18 -33.28
C ALA A 181 21.75 -8.47 -32.27
N GLY A 182 20.49 -8.16 -32.63
CA GLY A 182 19.55 -7.51 -31.70
C GLY A 182 19.29 -8.32 -30.42
N SER A 183 19.12 -9.64 -30.53
CA SER A 183 18.91 -10.51 -29.35
C SER A 183 20.17 -10.66 -28.50
N LEU A 184 21.35 -10.70 -29.14
CA LEU A 184 22.62 -10.76 -28.41
C LEU A 184 22.92 -9.42 -27.72
N ALA A 185 22.50 -8.29 -28.29
CA ALA A 185 22.71 -6.97 -27.70
C ALA A 185 22.03 -6.84 -26.32
N THR A 186 20.81 -7.35 -26.19
CA THR A 186 20.11 -7.42 -24.89
C THR A 186 20.88 -8.27 -23.87
N ALA A 187 21.47 -9.39 -24.32
CA ALA A 187 22.31 -10.22 -23.46
C ALA A 187 23.60 -9.49 -23.06
N VAL A 188 24.22 -8.71 -23.96
CA VAL A 188 25.38 -7.86 -23.64
C VAL A 188 25.04 -6.84 -22.55
N ILE A 189 23.90 -6.14 -22.65
CA ILE A 189 23.45 -5.20 -21.60
C ILE A 189 23.31 -5.92 -20.25
N ALA A 190 22.64 -7.07 -20.24
CA ALA A 190 22.44 -7.84 -19.01
C ALA A 190 23.76 -8.34 -18.41
N THR A 191 24.70 -8.81 -19.24
CA THR A 191 26.04 -9.17 -18.77
C THR A 191 26.81 -7.96 -18.27
N ALA A 192 26.77 -6.81 -18.96
CA ALA A 192 27.48 -5.60 -18.57
C ALA A 192 27.01 -5.06 -17.21
N ALA A 193 25.70 -5.15 -16.92
CA ALA A 193 25.15 -4.80 -15.61
C ALA A 193 25.65 -5.73 -14.49
N ARG A 194 25.83 -7.03 -14.75
CA ARG A 194 26.44 -7.97 -13.78
C ARG A 194 27.94 -7.73 -13.63
N THR A 195 28.64 -7.46 -14.73
CA THR A 195 30.07 -7.12 -14.73
C THR A 195 30.34 -5.86 -13.89
N ALA A 196 29.46 -4.86 -13.93
CA ALA A 196 29.56 -3.69 -13.05
C ALA A 196 29.44 -4.05 -11.57
N LYS A 197 28.51 -4.97 -11.22
CA LYS A 197 28.37 -5.47 -9.83
C LYS A 197 29.60 -6.23 -9.34
N LEU A 198 30.39 -6.80 -10.26
CA LEU A 198 31.66 -7.45 -9.95
C LEU A 198 32.83 -6.45 -9.82
N GLY A 199 32.62 -5.15 -10.09
CA GLY A 199 33.64 -4.11 -10.02
C GLY A 199 34.50 -3.96 -11.28
N ALA A 200 34.21 -4.70 -12.35
CA ALA A 200 34.92 -4.62 -13.63
C ALA A 200 34.38 -3.47 -14.50
N LEU A 201 34.59 -2.23 -14.03
CA LEU A 201 33.97 -1.03 -14.60
C LEU A 201 34.48 -0.68 -16.00
N GLU A 202 35.77 -0.90 -16.28
CA GLU A 202 36.37 -0.66 -17.60
C GLU A 202 35.73 -1.58 -18.65
N GLU A 203 35.60 -2.88 -18.35
CA GLU A 203 34.96 -3.83 -19.25
C GLU A 203 33.47 -3.55 -19.43
N THR A 204 32.77 -3.15 -18.36
CA THR A 204 31.38 -2.68 -18.47
C THR A 204 31.27 -1.48 -19.40
N ARG A 205 32.14 -0.47 -19.23
CA ARG A 205 32.16 0.72 -20.09
C ARG A 205 32.37 0.33 -21.55
N ASP A 206 33.38 -0.49 -21.83
CA ASP A 206 33.72 -0.89 -23.20
C ASP A 206 32.57 -1.64 -23.89
N MET A 207 31.88 -2.53 -23.17
CA MET A 207 30.72 -3.25 -23.67
C MET A 207 29.55 -2.31 -24.00
N LEU A 208 29.21 -1.41 -23.07
CA LEU A 208 28.08 -0.49 -23.23
C LEU A 208 28.38 0.58 -24.29
N ARG A 209 29.61 1.11 -24.34
CA ARG A 209 30.03 2.07 -25.36
C ARG A 209 29.92 1.47 -26.76
N ALA A 210 30.40 0.24 -26.95
CA ALA A 210 30.30 -0.42 -28.25
C ALA A 210 28.84 -0.63 -28.70
N LEU A 211 27.92 -0.88 -27.75
CA LEU A 211 26.48 -0.93 -28.06
C LEU A 211 25.93 0.45 -28.43
N TYR A 212 26.29 1.48 -27.67
CA TYR A 212 25.86 2.85 -27.89
C TYR A 212 26.32 3.40 -29.26
N ASP A 213 27.58 3.16 -29.63
CA ASP A 213 28.14 3.65 -30.90
C ASP A 213 27.68 2.83 -32.13
N SER A 214 26.94 1.73 -31.93
CA SER A 214 26.55 0.84 -33.02
C SER A 214 25.32 1.35 -33.78
N PRO A 215 25.40 1.62 -35.10
CA PRO A 215 24.24 2.08 -35.87
C PRO A 215 23.21 0.97 -36.16
N THR A 216 23.49 -0.26 -35.73
CA THR A 216 22.68 -1.44 -36.04
C THR A 216 21.83 -1.93 -34.87
N VAL A 217 22.00 -1.35 -33.68
CA VAL A 217 21.16 -1.69 -32.52
C VAL A 217 19.83 -0.94 -32.59
N THR A 218 18.81 -1.47 -31.90
CA THR A 218 17.53 -0.78 -31.77
C THR A 218 17.64 0.42 -30.84
N ASP A 219 16.75 1.41 -31.00
CA ASP A 219 16.64 2.56 -30.10
C ASP A 219 16.61 2.12 -28.62
N SER A 220 15.86 1.06 -28.31
CA SER A 220 15.72 0.56 -26.94
C SER A 220 17.04 0.04 -26.37
N THR A 221 17.86 -0.57 -27.22
CA THR A 221 19.20 -1.08 -26.85
C THR A 221 20.17 0.07 -26.68
N HIS A 222 20.12 1.06 -27.58
CA HIS A 222 20.93 2.26 -27.52
C HIS A 222 20.65 3.05 -26.23
N ALA A 223 19.39 3.28 -25.90
CA ALA A 223 18.97 3.95 -24.66
C ALA A 223 19.36 3.15 -23.40
N ALA A 224 19.24 1.82 -23.44
CA ALA A 224 19.69 0.97 -22.33
C ALA A 224 21.22 1.00 -22.15
N ALA A 225 21.98 1.10 -23.24
CA ALA A 225 23.43 1.29 -23.17
C ALA A 225 23.79 2.64 -22.55
N LEU A 226 23.13 3.74 -22.97
CA LEU A 226 23.27 5.06 -22.35
C LEU A 226 22.96 5.03 -20.86
N ALA A 227 21.87 4.37 -20.46
CA ALA A 227 21.45 4.26 -19.07
C ALA A 227 22.48 3.51 -18.20
N GLY A 228 23.22 2.57 -18.78
CA GLY A 228 24.33 1.89 -18.11
C GLY A 228 25.63 2.69 -18.10
N LEU A 229 25.87 3.56 -19.09
CA LEU A 229 27.07 4.40 -19.19
C LEU A 229 27.04 5.59 -18.22
N LEU A 230 25.91 6.28 -18.11
CA LEU A 230 25.82 7.49 -17.29
C LEU A 230 26.27 7.28 -15.83
N PRO A 231 25.89 6.20 -15.13
CA PRO A 231 26.34 5.96 -13.75
C PRO A 231 27.83 5.64 -13.59
N LEU A 232 28.58 5.40 -14.66
CA LEU A 232 30.02 5.10 -14.57
C LEU A 232 30.89 6.35 -14.36
N GLU A 233 30.31 7.56 -14.46
CA GLU A 233 30.97 8.84 -14.19
C GLU A 233 32.30 9.02 -14.94
N THR A 234 32.31 8.68 -16.23
CA THR A 234 33.47 8.88 -17.10
C THR A 234 33.68 10.36 -17.46
N ASP A 235 34.89 10.73 -17.88
CA ASP A 235 35.22 12.13 -18.25
C ASP A 235 34.30 12.71 -19.34
N ASP A 236 33.71 11.87 -20.19
CA ASP A 236 32.80 12.25 -21.27
C ASP A 236 31.31 12.11 -20.90
N GLN A 237 30.97 11.78 -19.66
CA GLN A 237 29.58 11.58 -19.20
C GLN A 237 28.68 12.77 -19.58
N MET A 238 29.17 13.99 -19.38
CA MET A 238 28.41 15.20 -19.71
C MET A 238 28.29 15.42 -21.21
N GLU A 239 29.29 15.03 -22.01
CA GLU A 239 29.22 15.07 -23.46
C GLU A 239 28.13 14.11 -23.98
N LEU A 240 28.12 12.87 -23.48
CA LEU A 240 27.09 11.87 -23.78
C LEU A 240 25.69 12.36 -23.44
N MET A 241 25.53 12.90 -22.23
CA MET A 241 24.24 13.38 -21.75
C MET A 241 23.72 14.56 -22.59
N VAL A 242 24.59 15.52 -22.91
CA VAL A 242 24.22 16.67 -23.75
C VAL A 242 23.90 16.23 -25.17
N ALA A 243 24.66 15.28 -25.74
CA ALA A 243 24.38 14.72 -27.06
C ALA A 243 23.01 14.02 -27.09
N ALA A 244 22.70 13.18 -26.09
CA ALA A 244 21.42 12.50 -25.95
C ALA A 244 20.23 13.49 -25.87
N LEU A 245 20.38 14.57 -25.12
CA LEU A 245 19.32 15.59 -24.96
C LEU A 245 19.12 16.46 -26.21
N LYS A 246 20.17 16.68 -27.01
CA LYS A 246 20.08 17.41 -28.29
C LYS A 246 19.60 16.54 -29.45
N GLY A 247 19.84 15.23 -29.36
CA GLY A 247 19.49 14.26 -30.39
C GLY A 247 17.99 14.11 -30.62
N SER A 248 17.61 13.31 -31.61
CA SER A 248 16.22 13.04 -31.98
C SER A 248 15.62 11.81 -31.30
N SER A 249 16.44 10.97 -30.66
CA SER A 249 15.99 9.76 -29.97
C SER A 249 15.24 10.09 -28.68
N ARG A 250 13.93 9.86 -28.70
CA ARG A 250 13.06 10.10 -27.52
C ARG A 250 13.46 9.25 -26.32
N GLN A 251 13.95 8.04 -26.55
CA GLN A 251 14.34 7.13 -25.47
C GLN A 251 15.65 7.58 -24.82
N ASP A 252 16.64 8.04 -25.60
CA ASP A 252 17.87 8.60 -25.05
C ASP A 252 17.61 9.89 -24.26
N GLN A 253 16.74 10.76 -24.79
CA GLN A 253 16.28 11.96 -24.07
C GLN A 253 15.65 11.59 -22.73
N GLN A 254 14.80 10.56 -22.67
CA GLN A 254 14.18 10.10 -21.43
C GLN A 254 15.21 9.56 -20.43
N VAL A 255 16.18 8.79 -20.89
CA VAL A 255 17.28 8.27 -20.06
C VAL A 255 18.09 9.42 -19.47
N ALA A 256 18.50 10.38 -20.30
CA ALA A 256 19.26 11.54 -19.86
C ALA A 256 18.45 12.41 -18.88
N LEU A 257 17.18 12.71 -19.17
CA LEU A 257 16.29 13.46 -18.26
C LEU A 257 16.09 12.76 -16.91
N GLY A 258 16.01 11.43 -16.92
CA GLY A 258 15.89 10.60 -15.72
C GLY A 258 17.16 10.58 -14.87
N TYR A 259 18.33 10.91 -15.45
CA TYR A 259 19.61 10.98 -14.76
C TYR A 259 19.92 12.37 -14.14
N VAL A 260 19.16 13.41 -14.49
CA VAL A 260 19.31 14.77 -13.95
C VAL A 260 19.32 14.82 -12.40
N PRO A 261 18.50 14.06 -11.65
CA PRO A 261 18.52 14.11 -10.19
C PRO A 261 19.89 13.73 -9.59
N GLN A 262 20.64 12.86 -10.26
CA GLN A 262 21.94 12.35 -9.80
C GLN A 262 23.11 13.31 -10.06
N LEU A 263 22.91 14.35 -10.89
CA LEU A 263 24.00 15.26 -11.26
C LEU A 263 24.49 16.11 -10.08
N SER A 264 25.79 16.37 -10.06
CA SER A 264 26.39 17.41 -9.21
C SER A 264 25.96 18.82 -9.67
N ASP A 265 26.13 19.82 -8.80
CA ASP A 265 25.85 21.22 -9.15
C ASP A 265 26.74 21.72 -10.30
N GLU A 266 27.97 21.22 -10.43
CA GLU A 266 28.86 21.51 -11.56
C GLU A 266 28.31 20.95 -12.87
N ASN A 267 27.88 19.69 -12.86
CA ASN A 267 27.30 19.04 -14.03
C ASN A 267 25.97 19.69 -14.45
N VAL A 268 25.16 20.14 -13.49
CA VAL A 268 23.97 20.95 -13.80
C VAL A 268 24.36 22.25 -14.49
N ARG A 269 25.42 22.97 -14.06
CA ARG A 269 25.86 24.18 -14.76
C ARG A 269 26.27 23.89 -16.20
N SER A 270 27.04 22.83 -16.43
CA SER A 270 27.44 22.40 -17.79
C SER A 270 26.22 22.06 -18.65
N LEU A 271 25.23 21.38 -18.07
CA LEU A 271 23.98 21.06 -18.75
C LEU A 271 23.18 22.32 -19.15
N LEU A 272 23.12 23.30 -18.25
CA LEU A 272 22.40 24.56 -18.48
C LEU A 272 23.05 25.44 -19.56
N GLN A 273 24.37 25.36 -19.77
CA GLN A 273 25.03 26.03 -20.89
C GLN A 273 24.54 25.49 -22.25
N ALA A 274 24.18 24.21 -22.32
CA ALA A 274 23.67 23.57 -23.52
C ALA A 274 22.14 23.73 -23.70
N PHE A 275 21.42 24.18 -22.67
CA PHE A 275 19.96 24.30 -22.65
C PHE A 275 19.35 25.04 -23.86
N PRO A 276 19.87 26.20 -24.30
CA PRO A 276 19.29 26.95 -25.42
C PRO A 276 19.34 26.20 -26.76
N GLN A 277 20.22 25.19 -26.88
CA GLN A 277 20.41 24.40 -28.09
C GLN A 277 19.58 23.10 -28.08
N MET A 278 18.91 22.79 -26.97
CA MET A 278 18.06 21.60 -26.87
C MET A 278 16.69 21.85 -27.52
N PRO A 279 16.04 20.81 -28.07
CA PRO A 279 14.67 20.93 -28.57
C PRO A 279 13.70 21.42 -27.49
N GLU A 280 12.67 22.19 -27.87
CA GLU A 280 11.61 22.64 -26.95
C GLU A 280 10.93 21.46 -26.23
N THR A 281 10.82 20.31 -26.90
CA THR A 281 10.30 19.07 -26.33
C THR A 281 11.14 18.51 -25.17
N VAL A 282 12.39 18.96 -25.02
CA VAL A 282 13.34 18.54 -23.97
C VAL A 282 13.51 19.64 -22.92
N GLN A 283 13.52 20.91 -23.32
CA GLN A 283 13.69 22.04 -22.41
C GLN A 283 12.67 22.02 -21.26
N ALA A 284 11.38 21.88 -21.57
CA ALA A 284 10.34 21.84 -20.53
C ALA A 284 10.50 20.64 -19.56
N PRO A 285 10.62 19.38 -20.02
CA PRO A 285 10.94 18.24 -19.15
C PRO A 285 12.19 18.40 -18.30
N LEU A 286 13.24 19.03 -18.84
CA LEU A 286 14.47 19.29 -18.10
C LEU A 286 14.22 20.25 -16.92
N LEU A 287 13.48 21.34 -17.14
CA LEU A 287 13.11 22.26 -16.05
C LEU A 287 12.26 21.57 -14.98
N PHE A 288 11.31 20.71 -15.37
CA PHE A 288 10.55 19.90 -14.41
C PHE A 288 11.46 19.01 -13.57
N SER A 289 12.42 18.32 -14.20
CA SER A 289 13.36 17.43 -13.52
C SER A 289 14.27 18.19 -12.55
N LEU A 290 14.79 19.36 -12.97
CA LEU A 290 15.60 20.25 -12.13
C LEU A 290 14.81 20.76 -10.91
N GLY A 291 13.56 21.18 -11.13
CA GLY A 291 12.65 21.61 -10.06
C GLY A 291 12.36 20.49 -9.06
N ALA A 292 11.93 19.32 -9.56
CA ALA A 292 11.60 18.16 -8.72
C ALA A 292 12.81 17.62 -7.94
N SER A 293 14.02 17.83 -8.46
CA SER A 293 15.28 17.42 -7.83
C SER A 293 15.96 18.53 -7.02
N HIS A 294 15.27 19.65 -6.79
CA HIS A 294 15.74 20.79 -6.01
C HIS A 294 17.11 21.36 -6.44
N LYS A 295 17.42 21.32 -7.75
CA LYS A 295 18.68 21.84 -8.31
C LYS A 295 18.66 23.36 -8.41
N LYS A 296 18.90 24.06 -7.28
CA LYS A 296 18.87 25.53 -7.17
C LYS A 296 19.83 26.25 -8.14
N THR A 297 20.87 25.57 -8.60
CA THR A 297 21.77 26.05 -9.66
C THR A 297 21.05 26.45 -10.95
N ALA A 298 19.84 25.92 -11.20
CA ALA A 298 19.02 26.24 -12.36
C ALA A 298 18.16 27.51 -12.24
N ILE A 299 18.21 28.24 -11.12
CA ILE A 299 17.25 29.32 -10.84
C ILE A 299 17.19 30.39 -11.95
N ALA A 300 18.33 30.84 -12.47
CA ALA A 300 18.38 31.86 -13.52
C ALA A 300 17.72 31.41 -14.83
N VAL A 301 17.89 30.13 -15.21
CA VAL A 301 17.24 29.57 -16.42
C VAL A 301 15.74 29.37 -16.17
N VAL A 302 15.34 28.99 -14.96
CA VAL A 302 13.93 28.88 -14.57
C VAL A 302 13.24 30.25 -14.55
N GLU A 303 13.88 31.30 -14.05
CA GLU A 303 13.38 32.68 -14.10
C GLU A 303 13.15 33.15 -15.54
N GLN A 304 14.09 32.88 -16.44
CA GLN A 304 13.95 33.16 -17.87
C GLN A 304 12.77 32.38 -18.49
N ALA A 305 12.63 31.10 -18.13
CA ALA A 305 11.53 30.28 -18.62
C ALA A 305 10.17 30.81 -18.18
N CYS A 306 10.02 31.31 -16.94
CA CYS A 306 8.80 31.96 -16.45
C CYS A 306 8.37 33.18 -17.28
N GLN A 307 9.30 33.82 -17.98
CA GLN A 307 9.06 35.00 -18.83
C GLN A 307 8.88 34.62 -20.32
N SER A 308 8.96 33.34 -20.67
CA SER A 308 8.84 32.88 -22.05
C SER A 308 7.46 33.14 -22.65
N GLY A 309 7.42 33.46 -23.94
CA GLY A 309 6.20 33.51 -24.74
C GLY A 309 5.63 32.13 -25.11
N ASP A 310 6.44 31.06 -25.00
CA ASP A 310 5.94 29.68 -25.12
C ASP A 310 5.27 29.24 -23.80
N ASN A 311 3.97 28.97 -23.87
CA ASN A 311 3.17 28.52 -22.73
C ASN A 311 3.69 27.22 -22.10
N LYS A 312 4.29 26.31 -22.88
CA LYS A 312 4.85 25.06 -22.33
C LYS A 312 6.09 25.34 -21.49
N LEU A 313 7.02 26.13 -22.03
CA LEU A 313 8.23 26.53 -21.32
C LEU A 313 7.90 27.39 -20.09
N LYS A 314 6.95 28.33 -20.20
CA LYS A 314 6.46 29.14 -19.09
C LYS A 314 5.87 28.30 -17.96
N LEU A 315 5.02 27.33 -18.31
CA LEU A 315 4.45 26.39 -17.34
C LEU A 315 5.53 25.58 -16.64
N ALA A 316 6.54 25.09 -17.37
CA ALA A 316 7.65 24.34 -16.81
C ALA A 316 8.49 25.18 -15.84
N GLY A 317 8.77 26.45 -16.19
CA GLY A 317 9.44 27.40 -15.30
C GLY A 317 8.65 27.62 -14.01
N ILE A 318 7.36 27.97 -14.12
CA ILE A 318 6.47 28.16 -12.95
C ILE A 318 6.47 26.92 -12.06
N SER A 319 6.36 25.73 -12.66
CA SER A 319 6.37 24.46 -11.93
C SER A 319 7.70 24.18 -11.23
N ALA A 320 8.82 24.51 -11.88
CA ALA A 320 10.15 24.31 -11.32
C ALA A 320 10.41 25.19 -10.09
N LEU A 321 9.86 26.42 -10.05
CA LEU A 321 9.92 27.28 -8.88
C LEU A 321 9.33 26.64 -7.62
N GLY A 322 8.42 25.67 -7.77
CA GLY A 322 7.90 24.91 -6.63
C GLY A 322 8.95 24.12 -5.86
N GLY A 323 10.06 23.74 -6.51
CA GLY A 323 11.15 23.01 -5.87
C GLY A 323 12.42 23.84 -5.64
N ILE A 324 12.70 24.83 -6.49
CA ILE A 324 13.94 25.63 -6.41
C ILE A 324 13.74 27.10 -6.06
N GLY A 325 12.50 27.59 -6.11
CA GLY A 325 12.16 28.99 -5.84
C GLY A 325 12.30 29.36 -4.36
N SER A 326 12.35 30.66 -4.12
CA SER A 326 12.39 31.32 -2.81
C SER A 326 11.21 32.27 -2.65
N LYS A 327 11.11 32.91 -1.48
CA LYS A 327 10.18 34.01 -1.22
C LYS A 327 10.22 35.14 -2.26
N ASP A 328 11.36 35.34 -2.92
CA ASP A 328 11.52 36.39 -3.94
C ASP A 328 10.65 36.15 -5.18
N HIS A 329 10.21 34.90 -5.37
CA HIS A 329 9.37 34.47 -6.49
C HIS A 329 7.88 34.51 -6.16
N LEU A 330 7.52 34.93 -4.94
CA LEU A 330 6.14 34.93 -4.47
C LEU A 330 5.24 35.78 -5.36
N GLU A 331 5.62 37.01 -5.66
CA GLU A 331 4.82 37.93 -6.49
C GLU A 331 4.59 37.36 -7.89
N LEU A 332 5.64 36.81 -8.52
CA LEU A 332 5.55 36.18 -9.83
C LEU A 332 4.51 35.05 -9.84
N LEU A 333 4.51 34.19 -8.82
CA LEU A 333 3.55 33.10 -8.71
C LEU A 333 2.13 33.57 -8.36
N LEU A 334 2.00 34.62 -7.54
CA LEU A 334 0.70 35.23 -7.23
C LEU A 334 0.05 35.85 -8.47
N GLU A 335 0.82 36.48 -9.35
CA GLU A 335 0.32 36.99 -10.64
C GLU A 335 -0.27 35.87 -11.50
N GLN A 336 0.31 34.67 -11.48
CA GLN A 336 -0.21 33.54 -12.25
C GLN A 336 -1.55 33.02 -11.73
N LEU A 337 -1.95 33.34 -10.50
CA LEU A 337 -3.27 32.97 -9.97
C LEU A 337 -4.42 33.68 -10.71
N ARG A 338 -4.12 34.75 -11.45
CA ARG A 338 -5.06 35.49 -12.31
C ARG A 338 -5.14 34.96 -13.74
N GLY A 339 -4.21 34.08 -14.12
CA GLY A 339 -4.14 33.51 -15.47
C GLY A 339 -5.12 32.35 -15.70
N ASP A 340 -5.04 31.78 -16.90
CA ASP A 340 -5.85 30.61 -17.29
C ASP A 340 -5.31 29.29 -16.71
N ASP A 341 -6.18 28.27 -16.63
CA ASP A 341 -5.79 26.89 -16.35
C ASP A 341 -5.11 26.30 -17.58
N PRO A 342 -3.78 26.34 -17.65
CA PRO A 342 -2.96 25.50 -16.76
C PRO A 342 -1.92 26.24 -15.89
N LEU A 343 -1.69 27.53 -16.10
CA LEU A 343 -0.69 28.31 -15.35
C LEU A 343 -1.13 28.56 -13.90
N LYS A 344 -2.42 28.87 -13.70
CA LYS A 344 -3.03 29.02 -12.36
C LYS A 344 -2.78 27.77 -11.51
N SER A 345 -3.07 26.59 -12.06
CA SER A 345 -2.85 25.31 -11.39
C SER A 345 -1.37 25.03 -11.06
N ALA A 346 -0.46 25.34 -11.99
CA ALA A 346 0.98 25.19 -11.76
C ALA A 346 1.48 26.12 -10.64
N ALA A 347 0.97 27.35 -10.58
CA ALA A 347 1.33 28.32 -9.55
C ALA A 347 0.82 27.90 -8.16
N ILE A 348 -0.42 27.43 -8.04
CA ILE A 348 -0.96 26.88 -6.79
C ILE A 348 -0.09 25.73 -6.29
N LYS A 349 0.28 24.79 -7.17
CA LYS A 349 1.13 23.66 -6.82
C LYS A 349 2.51 24.14 -6.36
N SER A 350 3.11 25.07 -7.09
CA SER A 350 4.45 25.57 -6.80
C SER A 350 4.52 26.34 -5.49
N LEU A 351 3.56 27.23 -5.23
CA LEU A 351 3.40 27.88 -3.94
C LEU A 351 3.18 26.85 -2.83
N SER A 352 2.43 25.77 -3.09
CA SER A 352 2.18 24.73 -2.10
C SER A 352 3.40 23.86 -1.76
N THR A 353 4.41 23.77 -2.62
CA THR A 353 5.58 22.89 -2.43
C THR A 353 6.88 23.64 -2.11
N MET A 354 6.92 24.96 -2.28
CA MET A 354 8.12 25.76 -2.09
C MET A 354 8.70 25.59 -0.67
N ALA A 355 10.00 25.29 -0.58
CA ALA A 355 10.64 24.95 0.69
C ALA A 355 11.01 26.16 1.56
N ASP A 356 11.00 27.37 1.00
CA ASP A 356 11.37 28.58 1.73
C ASP A 356 10.42 28.84 2.91
N PRO A 357 10.93 28.95 4.14
CA PRO A 357 10.11 29.07 5.35
C PRO A 357 9.37 30.41 5.45
N ASP A 358 9.83 31.47 4.76
CA ASP A 358 9.23 32.80 4.85
C ASP A 358 7.94 32.91 4.02
N VAL A 359 7.72 32.00 3.07
CA VAL A 359 6.58 32.01 2.14
C VAL A 359 5.24 32.05 2.88
N ASP A 360 5.11 31.28 3.96
CA ASP A 360 3.90 31.22 4.77
C ASP A 360 3.57 32.58 5.37
N SER A 361 4.58 33.20 6.02
CA SER A 361 4.43 34.49 6.69
C SER A 361 4.08 35.61 5.70
N LEU A 362 4.70 35.59 4.52
CA LEU A 362 4.46 36.58 3.47
C LEU A 362 3.09 36.40 2.82
N LEU A 363 2.67 35.15 2.54
CA LEU A 363 1.33 34.88 2.05
C LEU A 363 0.26 35.37 3.03
N LEU A 364 0.45 35.14 4.33
CA LEU A 364 -0.46 35.64 5.37
C LEU A 364 -0.51 37.17 5.41
N GLN A 365 0.62 37.87 5.25
CA GLN A 365 0.66 39.33 5.14
C GLN A 365 -0.02 39.85 3.86
N ARG A 366 0.02 39.06 2.78
CA ARG A 366 -0.62 39.42 1.50
C ARG A 366 -2.13 39.22 1.49
N LEU A 367 -2.67 38.23 2.22
CA LEU A 367 -4.10 37.91 2.21
C LEU A 367 -5.05 39.12 2.39
N PRO A 368 -4.82 40.05 3.35
CA PRO A 368 -5.67 41.22 3.54
C PRO A 368 -5.58 42.25 2.41
N LEU A 369 -4.51 42.21 1.62
CA LEU A 369 -4.23 43.16 0.54
C LEU A 369 -4.77 42.70 -0.81
N LEU A 370 -5.22 41.45 -0.91
CA LEU A 370 -5.81 40.90 -2.14
C LEU A 370 -7.22 41.45 -2.37
N ALA A 371 -7.42 42.06 -3.54
CA ALA A 371 -8.70 42.66 -3.92
C ALA A 371 -9.76 41.61 -4.33
N SER A 372 -9.33 40.48 -4.90
CA SER A 372 -10.22 39.41 -5.36
C SER A 372 -10.46 38.36 -4.28
N ASP A 373 -11.73 38.04 -4.02
CA ASP A 373 -12.11 36.94 -3.11
C ASP A 373 -11.64 35.58 -3.64
N GLU A 374 -11.64 35.37 -4.96
CA GLU A 374 -11.11 34.16 -5.58
C GLU A 374 -9.61 34.00 -5.28
N GLU A 375 -8.82 35.05 -5.48
CA GLU A 375 -7.37 35.06 -5.20
C GLU A 375 -7.10 34.76 -3.72
N ARG A 376 -7.88 35.37 -2.83
CA ARG A 376 -7.78 35.14 -1.38
C ARG A 376 -8.05 33.67 -1.05
N MET A 377 -9.08 33.09 -1.63
CA MET A 377 -9.44 31.68 -1.40
C MET A 377 -8.39 30.71 -1.94
N LEU A 378 -7.77 31.02 -3.09
CA LEU A 378 -6.64 30.26 -3.62
C LEU A 378 -5.41 30.34 -2.70
N CYS A 379 -5.08 31.51 -2.18
CA CYS A 379 -3.97 31.67 -1.22
C CYS A 379 -4.23 30.93 0.10
N ILE A 380 -5.46 30.97 0.61
CA ILE A 380 -5.86 30.17 1.79
C ILE A 380 -5.72 28.67 1.50
N LYS A 381 -6.11 28.21 0.30
CA LYS A 381 -5.93 26.82 -0.14
C LYS A 381 -4.45 26.44 -0.19
N VAL A 382 -3.59 27.32 -0.72
CA VAL A 382 -2.14 27.15 -0.72
C VAL A 382 -1.61 26.99 0.71
N LEU A 383 -1.92 27.92 1.62
CA LEU A 383 -1.49 27.84 3.02
C LEU A 383 -2.02 26.58 3.73
N SER A 384 -3.23 26.13 3.39
CA SER A 384 -3.80 24.88 3.90
C SER A 384 -3.04 23.64 3.40
N ASN A 385 -2.64 23.61 2.12
CA ASN A 385 -1.84 22.53 1.54
C ASN A 385 -0.43 22.48 2.16
N ARG A 386 0.15 23.65 2.41
CA ARG A 386 1.44 23.82 3.13
C ARG A 386 1.35 23.46 4.61
N ARG A 387 0.13 23.32 5.15
CA ARG A 387 -0.17 23.10 6.57
C ARG A 387 0.41 24.20 7.46
N SER A 388 0.30 25.45 7.01
CA SER A 388 0.82 26.60 7.74
C SER A 388 0.17 26.73 9.12
N PRO A 389 0.92 26.62 10.25
CA PRO A 389 0.33 26.67 11.58
C PRO A 389 -0.39 28.00 11.87
N ALA A 390 0.18 29.10 11.38
CA ALA A 390 -0.35 30.45 11.58
C ALA A 390 -1.65 30.73 10.80
N LEU A 391 -2.04 29.86 9.86
CA LEU A 391 -3.31 30.00 9.16
C LEU A 391 -4.52 29.84 10.09
N ALA A 392 -4.42 29.00 11.13
CA ALA A 392 -5.49 28.82 12.09
C ALA A 392 -5.75 30.09 12.92
N ASP A 393 -4.69 30.80 13.31
CA ASP A 393 -4.79 32.11 13.97
C ASP A 393 -5.40 33.15 13.03
N PHE A 394 -4.91 33.21 11.79
CA PHE A 394 -5.44 34.13 10.78
C PHE A 394 -6.95 33.99 10.56
N VAL A 395 -7.47 32.75 10.52
CA VAL A 395 -8.91 32.48 10.37
C VAL A 395 -9.73 33.12 11.50
N LEU A 396 -9.22 33.06 12.74
CA LEU A 396 -9.88 33.62 13.91
C LEU A 396 -9.74 35.13 13.97
N ASP A 397 -8.53 35.65 13.76
CA ASP A 397 -8.22 37.08 13.83
C ASP A 397 -8.91 37.88 12.72
N SER A 398 -9.04 37.30 11.53
CA SER A 398 -9.73 37.92 10.39
C SER A 398 -11.24 37.69 10.40
N ASN A 399 -11.79 37.11 11.48
CA ASN A 399 -13.22 36.83 11.65
C ASN A 399 -13.87 36.08 10.46
N LEU A 400 -13.16 35.11 9.85
CA LEU A 400 -13.69 34.38 8.70
C LEU A 400 -14.88 33.49 9.06
N LEU A 401 -14.97 33.07 10.33
CA LEU A 401 -16.15 32.40 10.89
C LEU A 401 -17.41 33.27 10.89
N GLY A 402 -17.25 34.61 10.87
CA GLY A 402 -18.33 35.58 10.80
C GLY A 402 -18.61 36.11 9.39
N SER A 403 -18.00 35.52 8.35
CA SER A 403 -18.21 35.95 6.96
C SER A 403 -19.68 35.84 6.54
N GLN A 404 -20.15 36.75 5.69
CA GLN A 404 -21.50 36.67 5.13
C GLN A 404 -21.65 35.49 4.14
N ASP A 405 -20.54 35.08 3.50
CA ASP A 405 -20.53 33.95 2.57
C ASP A 405 -20.43 32.60 3.31
N PRO A 406 -21.44 31.71 3.19
CA PRO A 406 -21.41 30.37 3.78
C PRO A 406 -20.23 29.50 3.31
N ALA A 407 -19.73 29.70 2.08
CA ALA A 407 -18.59 28.95 1.55
C ALA A 407 -17.30 29.31 2.31
N ILE A 408 -17.09 30.60 2.62
CA ILE A 408 -15.95 31.07 3.41
C ILE A 408 -16.04 30.53 4.84
N ARG A 409 -17.21 30.58 5.47
CA ARG A 409 -17.39 30.02 6.83
C ARG A 409 -17.10 28.53 6.87
N LYS A 410 -17.62 27.75 5.90
CA LYS A 410 -17.35 26.32 5.79
C LYS A 410 -15.85 26.02 5.65
N GLN A 411 -15.14 26.80 4.83
CA GLN A 411 -13.69 26.64 4.67
C GLN A 411 -12.93 27.00 5.94
N ALA A 412 -13.29 28.08 6.63
CA ALA A 412 -12.72 28.48 7.91
C ALA A 412 -12.86 27.36 8.96
N ILE A 413 -14.04 26.73 9.07
CA ILE A 413 -14.26 25.58 9.97
C ILE A 413 -13.39 24.38 9.56
N GLY A 414 -13.26 24.13 8.25
CA GLY A 414 -12.37 23.08 7.72
C GLY A 414 -10.90 23.31 8.09
N ILE A 415 -10.42 24.54 7.99
CA ILE A 415 -9.05 24.92 8.37
C ILE A 415 -8.83 24.70 9.87
N LEU A 416 -9.75 25.15 10.73
CA LEU A 416 -9.63 24.93 12.18
C LEU A 416 -9.66 23.44 12.54
N THR A 417 -10.46 22.64 11.82
CA THR A 417 -10.45 21.18 11.98
C THR A 417 -9.07 20.61 11.64
N GLN A 418 -8.48 21.05 10.52
CA GLN A 418 -7.21 20.50 10.02
C GLN A 418 -5.99 20.99 10.82
N LEU A 419 -5.93 22.27 11.18
CA LEU A 419 -4.73 22.96 11.68
C LEU A 419 -4.88 23.54 13.08
N GLY A 420 -6.10 23.67 13.60
CA GLY A 420 -6.34 24.26 14.92
C GLY A 420 -5.69 23.47 16.05
N THR A 421 -5.14 24.17 17.03
CA THR A 421 -4.51 23.57 18.22
C THR A 421 -5.25 23.99 19.50
N GLN A 422 -4.74 23.58 20.66
CA GLN A 422 -5.25 24.02 21.95
C GLN A 422 -5.29 25.55 22.08
N THR A 423 -4.34 26.27 21.46
CA THR A 423 -4.31 27.74 21.47
C THR A 423 -5.54 28.34 20.81
N GLN A 424 -5.90 27.85 19.61
CA GLN A 424 -7.06 28.34 18.87
C GLN A 424 -8.39 27.84 19.46
N LEU A 425 -8.36 26.74 20.22
CA LEU A 425 -9.55 26.15 20.84
C LEU A 425 -10.25 27.14 21.77
N THR A 426 -9.50 27.82 22.64
CA THR A 426 -10.06 28.80 23.58
C THR A 426 -10.76 29.94 22.84
N THR A 427 -10.18 30.44 21.74
CA THR A 427 -10.77 31.51 20.93
C THR A 427 -12.00 31.03 20.17
N LEU A 428 -11.98 29.81 19.62
CA LEU A 428 -13.14 29.20 18.98
C LEU A 428 -14.31 29.03 19.96
N LEU A 429 -14.03 28.57 21.19
CA LEU A 429 -15.02 28.39 22.25
C LEU A 429 -15.68 29.72 22.63
N LYS A 430 -14.91 30.81 22.77
CA LYS A 430 -15.43 32.16 23.02
C LYS A 430 -16.33 32.68 21.90
N ASN A 431 -16.12 32.23 20.66
CA ASN A 431 -16.92 32.64 19.50
C ASN A 431 -18.14 31.75 19.25
N LEU A 432 -18.34 30.66 20.00
CA LEU A 432 -19.51 29.77 19.85
C LEU A 432 -20.87 30.47 19.85
N PRO A 433 -21.14 31.51 20.67
CA PRO A 433 -22.42 32.22 20.61
C PRO A 433 -22.76 32.82 19.24
N LYS A 434 -21.74 33.08 18.41
CA LYS A 434 -21.89 33.67 17.07
C LYS A 434 -22.03 32.64 15.95
N ILE A 435 -21.82 31.35 16.25
CA ILE A 435 -21.90 30.27 15.27
C ILE A 435 -23.36 29.92 14.97
N LEU A 436 -23.69 29.85 13.69
CA LEU A 436 -25.02 29.51 13.21
C LEU A 436 -25.39 28.06 13.56
N TYR A 437 -26.69 27.80 13.77
CA TYR A 437 -27.17 26.51 14.23
C TYR A 437 -26.80 25.37 13.27
N GLU A 438 -26.93 25.61 11.97
CA GLU A 438 -26.59 24.68 10.88
C GLU A 438 -25.09 24.34 10.81
N GLU A 439 -24.22 25.20 11.35
CA GLU A 439 -22.77 25.03 11.35
C GLU A 439 -22.25 24.34 12.62
N ARG A 440 -23.07 24.27 13.68
CA ARG A 440 -22.70 23.71 14.97
C ARG A 440 -22.14 22.30 14.88
N GLU A 441 -22.62 21.47 13.97
CA GLU A 441 -22.07 20.12 13.85
C GLU A 441 -20.68 20.09 13.19
N ALA A 442 -20.42 20.97 12.22
CA ALA A 442 -19.09 21.11 11.66
C ALA A 442 -18.10 21.68 12.70
N VAL A 443 -18.52 22.69 13.46
CA VAL A 443 -17.72 23.28 14.55
C VAL A 443 -17.48 22.29 15.68
N SER A 444 -18.48 21.49 16.05
CA SER A 444 -18.35 20.43 17.06
C SER A 444 -17.26 19.44 16.67
N ARG A 445 -17.20 19.01 15.40
CA ARG A 445 -16.11 18.16 14.91
C ARG A 445 -14.75 18.84 15.03
N ALA A 446 -14.65 20.11 14.63
CA ALA A 446 -13.41 20.87 14.76
C ALA A 446 -12.93 20.89 16.21
N ILE A 447 -13.83 21.23 17.14
CA ILE A 447 -13.56 21.27 18.59
C ILE A 447 -13.11 19.91 19.12
N VAL A 448 -13.83 18.83 18.79
CA VAL A 448 -13.46 17.46 19.22
C VAL A 448 -12.07 17.10 18.70
N THR A 449 -11.77 17.37 17.42
CA THR A 449 -10.45 17.12 16.84
C THR A 449 -9.36 17.93 17.54
N MET A 450 -9.61 19.21 17.85
CA MET A 450 -8.66 20.06 18.57
C MET A 450 -8.43 19.57 20.01
N CYS A 451 -9.47 19.12 20.72
CA CYS A 451 -9.36 18.53 22.05
C CYS A 451 -8.58 17.20 22.02
N GLN A 452 -8.79 16.37 20.99
CA GLN A 452 -8.08 15.10 20.81
C GLN A 452 -6.57 15.26 20.55
N ARG A 453 -6.12 16.47 20.16
CA ARG A 453 -4.69 16.80 20.04
C ARG A 453 -4.03 17.11 21.38
N ILE A 454 -4.80 17.29 22.47
CA ILE A 454 -4.26 17.45 23.82
C ILE A 454 -3.68 16.09 24.27
N PRO A 455 -2.38 16.00 24.68
CA PRO A 455 -1.70 14.72 24.88
C PRO A 455 -2.35 13.79 25.92
N ASN A 456 -2.90 14.35 27.00
CA ASN A 456 -3.50 13.56 28.06
C ASN A 456 -5.01 13.38 27.81
N ARG A 457 -5.41 12.13 27.51
CA ARG A 457 -6.81 11.73 27.26
C ARG A 457 -7.76 12.16 28.38
N ASP A 458 -7.32 12.08 29.63
CA ASP A 458 -8.19 12.34 30.76
C ASP A 458 -8.48 13.82 30.98
N THR A 459 -7.69 14.71 30.38
CA THR A 459 -7.84 16.18 30.50
C THR A 459 -8.33 16.83 29.20
N GLN A 460 -8.56 16.07 28.13
CA GLN A 460 -8.96 16.62 26.81
C GLN A 460 -10.25 17.44 26.86
N ALA A 461 -11.15 17.14 27.80
CA ALA A 461 -12.42 17.83 27.95
C ALA A 461 -12.36 19.07 28.86
N GLU A 462 -11.26 19.33 29.56
CA GLU A 462 -11.14 20.48 30.48
C GLU A 462 -11.45 21.84 29.80
N PRO A 463 -10.99 22.12 28.57
CA PRO A 463 -11.36 23.36 27.89
C PRO A 463 -12.87 23.49 27.65
N ILE A 464 -13.56 22.38 27.39
CA ILE A 464 -15.02 22.35 27.18
C ILE A 464 -15.75 22.56 28.51
N ILE A 465 -15.25 21.97 29.59
CA ILE A 465 -15.81 22.13 30.93
C ILE A 465 -15.69 23.59 31.38
N ALA A 466 -14.53 24.21 31.19
CA ALA A 466 -14.34 25.63 31.48
C ALA A 466 -15.29 26.52 30.67
N ALA A 467 -15.43 26.26 29.36
CA ALA A 467 -16.37 26.99 28.52
C ALA A 467 -17.84 26.76 28.91
N TYR A 468 -18.17 25.59 29.46
CA TYR A 468 -19.51 25.28 29.95
C TYR A 468 -19.87 26.08 31.20
N ASP A 469 -18.94 26.22 32.13
CA ASP A 469 -19.15 26.95 33.38
C ASP A 469 -19.43 28.45 33.11
N ASP A 470 -18.81 29.02 32.07
CA ASP A 470 -19.01 30.41 31.62
C ASP A 470 -20.21 30.59 30.66
N ALA A 471 -20.80 29.51 30.15
CA ALA A 471 -21.84 29.56 29.13
C ALA A 471 -23.25 29.83 29.69
N ASP A 472 -24.08 30.49 28.87
CA ASP A 472 -25.52 30.61 29.12
C ASP A 472 -26.27 29.27 29.00
N ALA A 473 -27.51 29.24 29.47
CA ALA A 473 -28.35 28.05 29.48
C ALA A 473 -28.62 27.46 28.08
N ASN A 474 -28.52 28.26 27.01
CA ASN A 474 -28.77 27.82 25.63
C ASN A 474 -27.56 27.08 25.03
N LEU A 475 -26.35 27.45 25.42
CA LEU A 475 -25.10 26.85 24.92
C LEU A 475 -24.64 25.63 25.71
N ARG A 476 -25.00 25.53 27.00
CA ARG A 476 -24.66 24.41 27.88
C ARG A 476 -24.97 23.02 27.29
N PRO A 477 -26.15 22.73 26.69
CA PRO A 477 -26.43 21.40 26.10
C PRO A 477 -25.52 21.06 24.92
N TYR A 478 -25.14 22.08 24.13
CA TYR A 478 -24.26 21.89 23.00
C TYR A 478 -22.84 21.54 23.47
N LEU A 479 -22.32 22.25 24.48
CA LEU A 479 -21.03 21.94 25.11
C LEU A 479 -21.05 20.58 25.82
N MET A 480 -22.16 20.23 26.48
CA MET A 480 -22.37 18.90 27.08
C MET A 480 -22.27 17.78 26.03
N SER A 481 -22.90 17.98 24.87
CA SER A 481 -22.83 17.03 23.75
C SER A 481 -21.40 16.86 23.23
N ILE A 482 -20.63 17.95 23.13
CA ILE A 482 -19.22 17.91 22.75
C ILE A 482 -18.40 17.14 23.78
N ALA A 483 -18.57 17.42 25.07
CA ALA A 483 -17.88 16.70 26.15
C ALA A 483 -18.16 15.18 26.09
N GLY A 484 -19.41 14.79 25.80
CA GLY A 484 -19.80 13.39 25.59
C GLY A 484 -19.10 12.71 24.41
N ARG A 485 -18.73 13.46 23.36
CA ARG A 485 -18.00 12.94 22.19
C ARG A 485 -16.50 12.84 22.43
N ILE A 486 -15.94 13.73 23.25
CA ILE A 486 -14.53 13.69 23.65
C ILE A 486 -14.28 12.48 24.55
N GLY A 487 -15.13 12.30 25.58
CA GLY A 487 -14.96 11.25 26.58
C GLY A 487 -13.77 11.51 27.52
N GLY A 488 -13.23 10.44 28.12
CA GLY A 488 -12.16 10.53 29.12
C GLY A 488 -12.68 10.82 30.53
N LYS A 489 -11.79 10.70 31.53
CA LYS A 489 -12.17 10.80 32.94
C LYS A 489 -12.78 12.15 33.32
N ALA A 490 -12.16 13.28 32.94
CA ALA A 490 -12.69 14.61 33.30
C ALA A 490 -14.08 14.84 32.71
N ALA A 491 -14.30 14.49 31.43
CA ALA A 491 -15.62 14.58 30.82
C ALA A 491 -16.64 13.72 31.58
N ARG A 492 -16.26 12.48 31.93
CA ARG A 492 -17.19 11.54 32.58
C ARG A 492 -17.63 12.08 33.93
N ASP A 493 -16.67 12.51 34.74
CA ASP A 493 -16.92 12.99 36.09
C ASP A 493 -17.77 14.28 36.04
N PHE A 494 -17.50 15.17 35.07
CA PHE A 494 -18.32 16.35 34.78
C PHE A 494 -19.76 16.00 34.35
N VAL A 495 -19.94 15.13 33.35
CA VAL A 495 -21.27 14.75 32.85
C VAL A 495 -22.08 14.04 33.94
N ILE A 496 -21.45 13.23 34.79
CA ILE A 496 -22.11 12.59 35.94
C ILE A 496 -22.55 13.62 36.99
N ARG A 497 -21.74 14.67 37.24
CA ARG A 497 -22.08 15.77 38.14
C ARG A 497 -23.35 16.48 37.67
N GLU A 498 -23.40 16.89 36.41
CA GLU A 498 -24.54 17.64 35.86
C GLU A 498 -25.81 16.78 35.76
N MET A 499 -25.67 15.50 35.44
CA MET A 499 -26.80 14.57 35.47
C MET A 499 -27.41 14.39 36.88
N LYS A 500 -26.66 14.60 37.96
CA LYS A 500 -27.18 14.52 39.34
C LYS A 500 -27.76 15.86 39.80
N ASN A 501 -27.02 16.94 39.56
CA ASN A 501 -27.23 18.22 40.25
C ASN A 501 -27.82 19.32 39.34
N GLY A 502 -27.85 19.12 38.02
CA GLY A 502 -28.32 20.12 37.06
C GLY A 502 -29.85 20.26 37.02
N SER A 503 -30.31 21.26 36.27
CA SER A 503 -31.71 21.43 35.86
C SER A 503 -32.20 20.22 35.04
N GLN A 504 -33.52 20.06 34.87
CA GLN A 504 -34.07 18.95 34.08
C GLN A 504 -33.48 18.89 32.66
N PHE A 505 -33.27 20.06 32.06
CA PHE A 505 -32.67 20.19 30.73
C PHE A 505 -31.19 19.78 30.69
N GLU A 506 -30.41 20.16 31.71
CA GLU A 506 -29.00 19.75 31.85
C GLU A 506 -28.88 18.25 32.14
N LYS A 507 -29.82 17.68 32.91
CA LYS A 507 -29.90 16.23 33.15
C LYS A 507 -30.15 15.46 31.86
N ASP A 508 -31.11 15.89 31.05
CA ASP A 508 -31.41 15.25 29.76
C ASP A 508 -30.24 15.39 28.77
N ALA A 509 -29.58 16.55 28.74
CA ALA A 509 -28.36 16.75 27.95
C ALA A 509 -27.22 15.83 28.40
N ALA A 510 -27.02 15.66 29.71
CA ALA A 510 -26.00 14.79 30.27
C ALA A 510 -26.27 13.30 29.97
N ILE A 511 -27.53 12.86 30.05
CA ILE A 511 -27.91 11.50 29.62
C ILE A 511 -27.63 11.31 28.12
N THR A 512 -27.95 12.32 27.30
CA THR A 512 -27.65 12.30 25.86
C THR A 512 -26.15 12.19 25.60
N ALA A 513 -25.34 12.96 26.34
CA ALA A 513 -23.88 12.91 26.26
C ALA A 513 -23.33 11.52 26.64
N LEU A 514 -23.84 10.91 27.71
CA LEU A 514 -23.47 9.52 28.08
C LEU A 514 -23.86 8.52 26.99
N CYS A 515 -25.01 8.68 26.33
CA CYS A 515 -25.40 7.79 25.24
C CYS A 515 -24.48 7.92 24.00
N ASN A 516 -23.85 9.08 23.83
CA ASN A 516 -22.90 9.37 22.77
C ASN A 516 -21.43 9.07 23.16
N TRP A 517 -21.18 8.49 24.35
CA TRP A 517 -19.83 8.23 24.85
C TRP A 517 -18.99 7.41 23.86
N PRO A 518 -17.69 7.71 23.67
CA PRO A 518 -16.90 7.03 22.65
C PRO A 518 -16.51 5.59 23.02
N ASP A 519 -16.48 5.24 24.30
CA ASP A 519 -15.93 3.97 24.80
C ASP A 519 -16.70 3.41 26.01
N ALA A 520 -16.25 2.24 26.50
CA ALA A 520 -16.91 1.50 27.58
C ALA A 520 -16.71 2.10 28.98
N SER A 521 -15.95 3.19 29.13
CA SER A 521 -15.66 3.79 30.45
C SER A 521 -16.90 4.39 31.14
N ALA A 522 -17.95 4.68 30.37
CA ALA A 522 -19.27 5.07 30.87
C ALA A 522 -20.23 3.88 31.08
N GLY A 523 -19.77 2.64 30.88
CA GLY A 523 -20.59 1.44 30.80
C GLY A 523 -21.43 1.17 32.05
N SER A 524 -20.86 1.36 33.25
CA SER A 524 -21.58 1.17 34.51
C SER A 524 -22.75 2.15 34.65
N ARG A 525 -22.56 3.40 34.21
CA ARG A 525 -23.61 4.41 34.27
C ARG A 525 -24.66 4.19 33.18
N LEU A 526 -24.25 3.83 31.97
CA LEU A 526 -25.16 3.45 30.90
C LEU A 526 -26.02 2.23 31.29
N LEU A 527 -25.45 1.25 31.98
CA LEU A 527 -26.19 0.09 32.48
C LEU A 527 -27.26 0.52 33.49
N ALA A 528 -26.93 1.42 34.42
CA ALA A 528 -27.89 1.94 35.38
C ALA A 528 -29.02 2.73 34.71
N ILE A 529 -28.73 3.54 33.67
CA ILE A 529 -29.75 4.28 32.92
C ILE A 529 -30.62 3.32 32.08
N ALA A 530 -30.03 2.29 31.48
CA ALA A 530 -30.78 1.27 30.75
C ALA A 530 -31.81 0.55 31.65
N GLN A 531 -31.46 0.29 32.91
CA GLN A 531 -32.32 -0.41 33.85
C GLN A 531 -33.34 0.51 34.54
N PHE A 532 -32.91 1.70 34.97
CA PHE A 532 -33.66 2.57 35.89
C PHE A 532 -33.94 3.98 35.35
N GLY A 533 -33.71 4.23 34.05
CA GLY A 533 -34.02 5.52 33.43
C GLY A 533 -35.49 5.89 33.60
N GLU A 534 -35.77 7.18 33.81
CA GLU A 534 -37.11 7.69 34.15
C GLU A 534 -38.07 7.52 32.97
N THR A 535 -37.59 7.77 31.75
CA THR A 535 -38.38 7.65 30.52
C THR A 535 -37.96 6.44 29.69
N GLU A 536 -38.88 5.93 28.87
CA GLU A 536 -38.58 4.83 27.96
C GLU A 536 -37.50 5.22 26.93
N ASP A 537 -37.51 6.46 26.46
CA ASP A 537 -36.51 7.00 25.53
C ASP A 537 -35.10 7.00 26.14
N GLN A 538 -34.96 7.44 27.41
CA GLN A 538 -33.67 7.39 28.11
C GLN A 538 -33.13 5.96 28.22
N ARG A 539 -33.99 5.01 28.64
CA ARG A 539 -33.63 3.59 28.72
C ARG A 539 -33.20 3.05 27.36
N ARG A 540 -33.98 3.33 26.31
CA ARG A 540 -33.71 2.89 24.94
C ARG A 540 -32.38 3.40 24.41
N ARG A 541 -32.10 4.70 24.55
CA ARG A 541 -30.83 5.30 24.11
C ARG A 541 -29.63 4.72 24.87
N ALA A 542 -29.78 4.50 26.18
CA ALA A 542 -28.73 3.88 26.99
C ALA A 542 -28.46 2.41 26.62
N ILE A 543 -29.50 1.63 26.31
CA ILE A 543 -29.37 0.26 25.79
C ILE A 543 -28.56 0.25 24.49
N ARG A 544 -28.93 1.09 23.51
CA ARG A 544 -28.21 1.19 22.23
C ARG A 544 -26.76 1.61 22.41
N ALA A 545 -26.53 2.59 23.28
CA ALA A 545 -25.20 3.09 23.59
C ALA A 545 -24.34 2.01 24.24
N LEU A 546 -24.86 1.32 25.26
CA LEU A 546 -24.13 0.26 25.97
C LEU A 546 -23.82 -0.91 25.04
N ALA A 547 -24.79 -1.36 24.24
CA ALA A 547 -24.58 -2.42 23.24
C ALA A 547 -23.47 -2.06 22.24
N ARG A 548 -23.34 -0.77 21.87
CA ARG A 548 -22.26 -0.30 20.99
C ARG A 548 -20.89 -0.35 21.68
N VAL A 549 -20.78 0.20 22.89
CA VAL A 549 -19.47 0.45 23.50
C VAL A 549 -18.90 -0.74 24.27
N VAL A 550 -19.76 -1.62 24.81
CA VAL A 550 -19.33 -2.73 25.69
C VAL A 550 -18.50 -3.79 24.95
N VAL A 551 -18.68 -3.92 23.64
CA VAL A 551 -17.97 -4.89 22.78
C VAL A 551 -16.80 -4.30 22.00
N LEU A 552 -16.43 -3.05 22.25
CA LEU A 552 -15.26 -2.46 21.62
C LEU A 552 -13.98 -3.15 22.11
N PRO A 553 -12.93 -3.25 21.28
CA PRO A 553 -11.66 -3.86 21.72
C PRO A 553 -11.01 -3.18 22.93
N SER A 554 -11.29 -1.89 23.13
CA SER A 554 -10.81 -1.10 24.28
C SER A 554 -11.71 -1.20 25.52
N SER A 555 -12.67 -2.13 25.53
CA SER A 555 -13.59 -2.35 26.64
C SER A 555 -12.87 -2.90 27.86
N GLN A 556 -13.26 -2.42 29.04
CA GLN A 556 -12.75 -2.89 30.33
C GLN A 556 -13.45 -4.17 30.84
N TYR A 557 -14.52 -4.60 30.18
CA TYR A 557 -15.31 -5.77 30.57
C TYR A 557 -14.74 -7.04 29.94
N THR A 558 -14.70 -8.14 30.70
CA THR A 558 -14.32 -9.45 30.15
C THR A 558 -15.36 -9.96 29.15
N PRO A 559 -15.03 -10.85 28.22
CA PRO A 559 -16.01 -11.42 27.29
C PRO A 559 -17.26 -12.00 27.99
N GLU A 560 -17.10 -12.61 29.17
CA GLU A 560 -18.20 -13.17 29.96
C GLU A 560 -19.11 -12.06 30.51
N GLU A 561 -18.52 -10.98 31.01
CA GLU A 561 -19.26 -9.79 31.45
C GLU A 561 -19.97 -9.11 30.29
N GLN A 562 -19.31 -8.99 29.13
CA GLN A 562 -19.90 -8.44 27.91
C GLN A 562 -21.13 -9.25 27.49
N LEU A 563 -21.04 -10.58 27.46
CA LEU A 563 -22.17 -11.45 27.14
C LEU A 563 -23.29 -11.33 28.18
N SER A 564 -22.95 -11.25 29.47
CA SER A 564 -23.91 -11.05 30.55
C SER A 564 -24.68 -9.72 30.39
N ILE A 565 -23.96 -8.64 30.06
CA ILE A 565 -24.56 -7.33 29.76
C ILE A 565 -25.46 -7.43 28.53
N MET A 566 -25.02 -8.07 27.44
CA MET A 566 -25.86 -8.27 26.24
C MET A 566 -27.16 -9.01 26.53
N LYS A 567 -27.12 -10.07 27.34
CA LYS A 567 -28.32 -10.81 27.77
C LYS A 567 -29.28 -9.92 28.54
N ARG A 568 -28.79 -9.05 29.42
CA ARG A 568 -29.61 -8.06 30.15
C ARG A 568 -30.22 -7.02 29.22
N LEU A 569 -29.42 -6.47 28.31
CA LEU A 569 -29.89 -5.50 27.32
C LEU A 569 -31.00 -6.10 26.44
N MET A 570 -30.86 -7.37 26.06
CA MET A 570 -31.88 -8.09 25.30
C MET A 570 -33.20 -8.21 26.07
N LEU A 571 -33.13 -8.48 27.37
CA LEU A 571 -34.30 -8.58 28.25
C LEU A 571 -35.00 -7.23 28.45
N TRP A 572 -34.25 -6.14 28.53
CA TRP A 572 -34.79 -4.79 28.77
C TRP A 572 -35.25 -4.07 27.50
N SER A 573 -34.93 -4.60 26.32
CA SER A 573 -35.31 -4.01 25.04
C SER A 573 -36.76 -4.36 24.70
N SER A 574 -37.64 -3.35 24.62
CA SER A 574 -39.03 -3.51 24.19
C SER A 574 -39.20 -3.46 22.66
N GLY A 575 -38.33 -2.75 21.95
CA GLY A 575 -38.40 -2.56 20.50
C GLY A 575 -37.67 -3.63 19.69
N GLN A 576 -38.29 -4.08 18.59
CA GLN A 576 -37.70 -5.06 17.67
C GLN A 576 -36.31 -4.63 17.17
N GLU A 577 -36.15 -3.36 16.77
CA GLU A 577 -34.89 -2.83 16.24
C GLU A 577 -33.78 -2.78 17.29
N ASP A 578 -34.12 -2.56 18.56
CA ASP A 578 -33.14 -2.56 19.65
C ASP A 578 -32.65 -3.98 19.94
N ARG A 579 -33.58 -4.94 19.96
CA ARG A 579 -33.28 -6.37 20.09
C ARG A 579 -32.38 -6.85 18.94
N LYS A 580 -32.66 -6.45 17.69
CA LYS A 580 -31.79 -6.73 16.54
C LYS A 580 -30.40 -6.11 16.72
N LEU A 581 -30.28 -4.86 17.16
CA LEU A 581 -28.99 -4.23 17.43
C LEU A 581 -28.19 -5.00 18.49
N VAL A 582 -28.82 -5.44 19.58
CA VAL A 582 -28.15 -6.24 20.63
C VAL A 582 -27.61 -7.55 20.05
N LEU A 583 -28.40 -8.26 19.26
CA LEU A 583 -27.95 -9.49 18.58
C LEU A 583 -26.82 -9.21 17.59
N ASP A 584 -26.89 -8.11 16.83
CA ASP A 584 -25.83 -7.70 15.92
C ASP A 584 -24.52 -7.39 16.64
N ARG A 585 -24.58 -6.71 17.78
CA ARG A 585 -23.37 -6.36 18.56
C ARG A 585 -22.81 -7.55 19.33
N ALA A 586 -23.66 -8.47 19.79
CA ALA A 586 -23.22 -9.67 20.51
C ALA A 586 -22.25 -10.55 19.69
N LYS A 587 -22.30 -10.51 18.35
CA LYS A 587 -21.38 -11.27 17.48
C LYS A 587 -19.91 -10.89 17.66
N SER A 588 -19.62 -9.74 18.25
CA SER A 588 -18.25 -9.31 18.59
C SER A 588 -17.71 -9.97 19.86
N VAL A 589 -18.57 -10.65 20.64
CA VAL A 589 -18.18 -11.39 21.85
C VAL A 589 -17.90 -12.85 21.50
N THR A 590 -16.64 -13.21 21.33
CA THR A 590 -16.21 -14.55 20.89
C THR A 590 -16.17 -15.54 22.04
N LEU A 591 -17.34 -16.03 22.48
CA LEU A 591 -17.49 -17.08 23.48
C LEU A 591 -18.44 -18.19 23.02
N PRO A 592 -18.27 -19.44 23.50
CA PRO A 592 -19.24 -20.52 23.29
C PRO A 592 -20.67 -20.13 23.71
N GLY A 593 -20.81 -19.50 24.88
CA GLY A 593 -22.11 -19.04 25.38
C GLY A 593 -22.77 -17.96 24.53
N THR A 594 -22.02 -17.26 23.66
CA THR A 594 -22.60 -16.32 22.69
C THR A 594 -23.33 -17.07 21.58
N VAL A 595 -22.80 -18.22 21.14
CA VAL A 595 -23.48 -19.08 20.15
C VAL A 595 -24.82 -19.56 20.71
N GLU A 596 -24.83 -20.06 21.94
CA GLU A 596 -26.06 -20.51 22.60
C GLU A 596 -27.08 -19.37 22.76
N PHE A 597 -26.62 -18.19 23.15
CA PHE A 597 -27.46 -17.00 23.27
C PHE A 597 -28.09 -16.59 21.94
N LEU A 598 -27.33 -16.58 20.84
CA LEU A 598 -27.87 -16.23 19.53
C LEU A 598 -28.82 -17.32 19.01
N ARG A 599 -28.49 -18.60 19.25
CA ARG A 599 -29.29 -19.76 18.84
C ARG A 599 -30.72 -19.72 19.39
N SER A 600 -30.91 -19.20 20.61
CA SER A 600 -32.25 -19.10 21.21
C SER A 600 -33.23 -18.20 20.45
N PHE A 601 -32.75 -17.41 19.48
CA PHE A 601 -33.58 -16.50 18.66
C PHE A 601 -33.79 -16.99 17.22
N LEU A 602 -33.37 -18.21 16.88
CA LEU A 602 -33.56 -18.78 15.53
C LEU A 602 -35.02 -19.11 15.19
N GLU A 603 -35.88 -19.31 16.19
CA GLU A 603 -37.31 -19.54 16.01
C GLU A 603 -38.15 -18.25 16.15
N ASP A 604 -37.55 -17.14 16.56
CA ASP A 604 -38.25 -15.86 16.69
C ASP A 604 -38.37 -15.22 15.30
N SER A 605 -39.58 -15.18 14.74
CA SER A 605 -39.82 -14.72 13.36
C SER A 605 -39.33 -13.28 13.11
N GLU A 606 -39.27 -12.45 14.14
CA GLU A 606 -38.84 -11.07 14.06
C GLU A 606 -37.32 -10.88 14.16
N LEU A 607 -36.62 -11.83 14.78
CA LEU A 607 -35.19 -11.74 15.11
C LEU A 607 -34.33 -12.78 14.39
N LYS A 608 -34.94 -13.85 13.87
CA LYS A 608 -34.30 -15.00 13.22
C LYS A 608 -33.19 -14.57 12.28
N GLN A 609 -33.49 -13.74 11.29
CA GLN A 609 -32.52 -13.34 10.27
C GLN A 609 -31.28 -12.62 10.86
N GLN A 610 -31.45 -11.82 11.92
CA GLN A 610 -30.33 -11.15 12.58
C GLN A 610 -29.51 -12.13 13.45
N ALA A 611 -30.17 -13.09 14.13
CA ALA A 611 -29.50 -14.16 14.85
C ALA A 611 -28.67 -15.05 13.91
N GLU A 612 -29.24 -15.42 12.75
CA GLU A 612 -28.52 -16.14 11.69
C GLU A 612 -27.27 -15.38 11.23
N ASN A 613 -27.39 -14.08 10.94
CA ASN A 613 -26.25 -13.25 10.52
C ASN A 613 -25.13 -13.21 11.58
N SER A 614 -25.50 -13.05 12.85
CA SER A 614 -24.55 -13.02 13.97
C SER A 614 -23.85 -14.37 14.19
N LEU A 615 -24.58 -15.49 14.07
CA LEU A 615 -24.01 -16.84 14.13
C LEU A 615 -23.02 -17.11 12.99
N VAL A 616 -23.40 -16.76 11.75
CA VAL A 616 -22.52 -16.88 10.58
C VAL A 616 -21.28 -15.98 10.70
N HIS A 617 -21.39 -14.83 11.36
CA HIS A 617 -20.23 -14.01 11.65
C HIS A 617 -19.27 -14.70 12.63
N LEU A 618 -19.78 -15.27 13.72
CA LEU A 618 -18.97 -15.99 14.72
C LEU A 618 -18.29 -17.22 14.12
N ALA A 619 -18.91 -17.90 13.15
CA ALA A 619 -18.32 -19.04 12.45
C ALA A 619 -17.00 -18.71 11.72
N ARG A 620 -16.69 -17.43 11.48
CA ARG A 620 -15.37 -17.02 10.94
C ARG A 620 -14.23 -17.32 11.89
N VAL A 621 -14.49 -17.31 13.20
CA VAL A 621 -13.50 -17.50 14.24
C VAL A 621 -13.26 -19.00 14.41
N ARG A 622 -12.06 -19.47 14.06
CA ARG A 622 -11.72 -20.90 14.04
C ARG A 622 -11.85 -21.52 15.43
N GLU A 623 -11.47 -20.78 16.46
CA GLU A 623 -11.54 -21.18 17.86
C GLU A 623 -12.99 -21.47 18.27
N ILE A 624 -13.95 -20.63 17.85
CA ILE A 624 -15.38 -20.85 18.12
C ILE A 624 -15.88 -22.12 17.45
N ARG A 625 -15.47 -22.36 16.20
CA ARG A 625 -15.84 -23.58 15.47
C ARG A 625 -15.32 -24.85 16.15
N SER A 626 -14.12 -24.79 16.73
CA SER A 626 -13.53 -25.89 17.49
C SER A 626 -14.20 -26.11 18.85
N LEU A 627 -14.55 -25.03 19.55
CA LEU A 627 -15.12 -25.09 20.90
C LEU A 627 -16.63 -25.41 20.90
N VAL A 628 -17.34 -25.08 19.82
CA VAL A 628 -18.77 -25.35 19.65
C VAL A 628 -19.01 -26.15 18.36
N PRO A 629 -18.74 -27.48 18.35
CA PRO A 629 -18.96 -28.31 17.17
C PRO A 629 -20.42 -28.28 16.66
N SER A 630 -21.38 -28.12 17.58
CA SER A 630 -22.82 -28.00 17.25
C SER A 630 -23.18 -26.76 16.44
N LEU A 631 -22.31 -25.75 16.35
CA LEU A 631 -22.50 -24.60 15.46
C LEU A 631 -22.59 -25.04 13.99
N ARG A 632 -21.98 -26.18 13.64
CA ARG A 632 -22.10 -26.78 12.31
C ARG A 632 -23.55 -27.06 11.92
N ASP A 633 -24.35 -27.58 12.85
CA ASP A 633 -25.76 -27.92 12.60
C ASP A 633 -26.59 -26.65 12.36
N ASP A 634 -26.31 -25.58 13.11
CA ASP A 634 -26.92 -24.27 12.87
C ASP A 634 -26.55 -23.73 11.47
N LEU A 635 -25.29 -23.85 11.05
CA LEU A 635 -24.85 -23.41 9.72
C LEU A 635 -25.49 -24.22 8.59
N VAL A 636 -25.65 -25.53 8.75
CA VAL A 636 -26.38 -26.39 7.79
C VAL A 636 -27.82 -25.90 7.65
N ARG A 637 -28.48 -25.65 8.79
CA ARG A 637 -29.84 -25.12 8.78
C ARG A 637 -29.92 -23.77 8.07
N ILE A 638 -29.03 -22.84 8.39
CA ILE A 638 -28.97 -21.50 7.78
C ILE A 638 -28.68 -21.61 6.27
N ALA A 639 -27.78 -22.49 5.86
CA ALA A 639 -27.45 -22.72 4.44
C ALA A 639 -28.66 -23.16 3.61
N ASN A 640 -29.58 -23.92 4.21
CA ASN A 640 -30.74 -24.49 3.52
C ASN A 640 -32.01 -23.64 3.66
N GLU A 641 -32.23 -23.04 4.83
CA GLU A 641 -33.53 -22.47 5.22
C GLU A 641 -33.54 -20.95 5.33
N SER A 642 -32.38 -20.28 5.41
CA SER A 642 -32.34 -18.82 5.58
C SER A 642 -32.99 -18.12 4.40
N SER A 643 -33.78 -17.07 4.65
CA SER A 643 -34.37 -16.24 3.60
C SER A 643 -33.33 -15.33 2.91
N ASN A 644 -32.15 -15.14 3.52
CA ASN A 644 -31.10 -14.30 2.99
C ASN A 644 -30.09 -15.11 2.14
N PRO A 645 -29.99 -14.87 0.82
CA PRO A 645 -29.11 -15.63 -0.08
C PRO A 645 -27.62 -15.50 0.28
N ASP A 646 -27.18 -14.35 0.79
CA ASP A 646 -25.79 -14.12 1.18
C ASP A 646 -25.42 -14.92 2.43
N LEU A 647 -26.35 -15.03 3.38
CA LEU A 647 -26.16 -15.90 4.55
C LEU A 647 -26.08 -17.36 4.14
N ARG A 648 -26.94 -17.82 3.21
CA ARG A 648 -26.87 -19.18 2.68
C ARG A 648 -25.51 -19.49 2.08
N LYS A 649 -25.01 -18.60 1.21
CA LYS A 649 -23.70 -18.74 0.56
C LYS A 649 -22.54 -18.74 1.55
N ARG A 650 -22.54 -17.80 2.51
CA ARG A 650 -21.47 -17.70 3.52
C ARG A 650 -21.47 -18.91 4.47
N SER A 651 -22.64 -19.41 4.86
CA SER A 651 -22.75 -20.65 5.65
C SER A 651 -22.18 -21.85 4.88
N GLN A 652 -22.51 -22.00 3.60
CA GLN A 652 -21.93 -23.07 2.75
C GLN A 652 -20.42 -22.97 2.65
N GLN A 653 -19.87 -21.75 2.54
CA GLN A 653 -18.43 -21.54 2.51
C GLN A 653 -17.78 -21.97 3.83
N PHE A 654 -18.30 -21.55 4.99
CA PHE A 654 -17.73 -21.97 6.27
C PHE A 654 -17.88 -23.46 6.53
N LEU A 655 -18.93 -24.11 6.01
CA LEU A 655 -19.11 -25.56 6.08
C LEU A 655 -18.09 -26.34 5.24
N GLN A 656 -17.53 -25.75 4.19
CA GLN A 656 -16.41 -26.34 3.43
C GLN A 656 -15.08 -26.22 4.17
N ASP A 657 -14.95 -25.19 5.02
CA ASP A 657 -13.77 -24.92 5.85
C ASP A 657 -13.84 -25.59 7.25
N TYR A 658 -14.92 -26.31 7.55
CA TYR A 658 -15.18 -27.05 8.80
C TYR A 658 -14.69 -28.49 8.65
#